data_AF-A0A8J2T0R7-F1
#
_entry.id   AF-A0A8J2T0R7-F1
#
_cell.length_a   1.000
_cell.length_b   1.000
_cell.length_c   1.000
_cell.angle_alpha   90.00
_cell.angle_beta   90.00
_cell.angle_gamma   90.00
#
_symmetry.space_group_name_H-M   'P 1'
#
loop_
_entity.id
_entity.type
_entity.pdbx_description
1 polymer ?
#
loop_
_entity_poly.entity_id
_entity_poly.type
_entity_poly.pdbx_seq_one_letter_code
_entity_poly.pdbx_strand_id
1 'polypeptide(L)'
;MSLHRVGLCGVDDSVDPSLLSAIVSRWPRVELGVLFRPGKEGQPRFPTRRWLEQLAKTARNTSPPAQLAGHLCGSAVDDVLQRGDVAFVQTLVGLGFRRVQLNATAPNGCKTAEDPSLLAKAAQQVRKACSLVPEVEFIVQANDETAPLWRALLDEPPANLSLLWDASCGRGHTLDASLTTVETSIPQGFAGGLNRDNVATVLDQLRKGAARGRSIWIDMESGLRSDIDGSERFDVNRAWAVCAALDAIGWDDPDAPSPSPVTYDLPPQTTLIKHALAAHKVTLLRDRRTKPRDFRGLLRELASYVGYEATRSLSTVPRHDCVTPRGVHVPADGRATRLAARCALVPIMRAGLGMVESMQALLPNAAVHQIGMFKRSGSDRPVEYYSRLPKHGGDSCDIAFILDPVVATAKTMTPVIAKLKAWGAHRIVACTVLASAEGLRALHEAHPDVEVYAIQVDGRLARDGGLLPGLGDAGDRLFGATGVLSAKDIVANEALEKQLALGATYAWEEAGARPTRPRRPRADSAESLTRVRSEPSTLILGDVSGNTGEIPLPKSEDEAATQLTTHDGSFGPDPCRMRWGATTPSDRGPVLATTRHTTQRNAIGAHAGGYSVYRALAVAAGKIDRDALPQLGLTTPAAKIGPHEAWRNSDAIVTMDPWGHAISEGFGAWLDKGYDVRPTIAITKAHVQLPECLEALRMQRLTPDGTVLTDDGTSVVTKAAIEPVWYLPGVAKRFGVSERVLRDALFAETNSMYPELISRDDLKIFLPPIGGMTAYIWGDASKIEDEDVELTVRVHDECNGSDVFGSDICTCRPYLTHAIEECIKTAQRGGTGVVVYFRKEGRALGEVTKYLVYNMRKRQEGGDKAKEYFNCTQSVAGVQDTRFQALMPDVLHWLGITKIHNFISMSDMKYNAIVESGIKIVNRVEIPPEMVPKDAQVEIAAKVFHGYHAGAGYAGMDEKRLDGVVGREYVPDPSAQRVA
;
A
#
# COMPACT_ATOMS: atom_id res chain seq x y z
N MET A 1 -27.01 -18.00 -31.68
CA MET A 1 -26.58 -16.63 -32.05
C MET A 1 -25.19 -16.43 -31.45
N SER A 2 -24.21 -16.02 -32.24
CA SER A 2 -22.86 -15.66 -31.77
C SER A 2 -22.64 -14.15 -31.91
N LEU A 3 -22.04 -13.52 -30.90
CA LEU A 3 -21.64 -12.12 -30.97
C LEU A 3 -20.17 -12.04 -31.36
N HIS A 4 -19.88 -11.63 -32.59
CA HIS A 4 -18.50 -11.67 -33.13
C HIS A 4 -17.77 -10.33 -33.01
N ARG A 5 -18.49 -9.22 -32.78
CA ARG A 5 -17.90 -7.89 -32.59
C ARG A 5 -18.81 -6.98 -31.74
N VAL A 6 -18.19 -6.04 -31.02
CA VAL A 6 -18.86 -5.02 -30.21
C VAL A 6 -18.30 -3.66 -30.58
N GLY A 7 -19.08 -2.84 -31.27
CA GLY A 7 -18.72 -1.49 -31.66
C GLY A 7 -18.96 -0.48 -30.54
N LEU A 8 -17.88 0.15 -30.09
CA LEU A 8 -17.91 1.31 -29.20
C LEU A 8 -17.76 2.56 -30.06
N CYS A 9 -18.87 3.17 -30.44
CA CYS A 9 -18.93 4.25 -31.41
C CYS A 9 -18.89 5.63 -30.74
N GLY A 10 -18.45 6.63 -31.50
CA GLY A 10 -18.39 8.03 -31.05
C GLY A 10 -17.20 8.35 -30.16
N VAL A 11 -16.09 7.61 -30.30
CA VAL A 11 -14.82 7.99 -29.68
C VAL A 11 -14.27 9.27 -30.32
N ASP A 12 -13.78 10.20 -29.49
CA ASP A 12 -13.32 11.51 -29.92
C ASP A 12 -12.21 12.07 -29.00
N ASP A 13 -11.82 13.33 -29.21
CA ASP A 13 -10.79 14.06 -28.47
C ASP A 13 -10.99 14.11 -26.94
N SER A 14 -12.18 13.78 -26.43
CA SER A 14 -12.45 13.73 -24.99
C SER A 14 -11.81 12.54 -24.28
N VAL A 15 -11.29 11.55 -25.02
CA VAL A 15 -10.64 10.35 -24.48
C VAL A 15 -9.24 10.16 -25.06
N ASP A 16 -8.28 9.84 -24.19
CA ASP A 16 -6.92 9.47 -24.62
C ASP A 16 -6.95 8.09 -25.34
N PRO A 17 -6.42 7.97 -26.57
CA PRO A 17 -6.39 6.71 -27.32
C PRO A 17 -5.74 5.53 -26.58
N SER A 18 -4.83 5.78 -25.63
CA SER A 18 -4.20 4.74 -24.82
C SER A 18 -5.19 4.05 -23.86
N LEU A 19 -6.22 4.77 -23.40
CA LEU A 19 -7.29 4.19 -22.57
C LEU A 19 -8.18 3.26 -23.41
N LEU A 20 -8.45 3.62 -24.67
CA LEU A 20 -9.17 2.77 -25.61
C LEU A 20 -8.38 1.50 -25.94
N SER A 21 -7.05 1.62 -26.10
CA SER A 21 -6.14 0.48 -26.27
C SER A 21 -6.24 -0.52 -25.11
N ALA A 22 -6.36 -0.04 -23.86
CA ALA A 22 -6.52 -0.91 -22.70
C ALA A 22 -7.85 -1.70 -22.69
N ILE A 23 -8.93 -1.13 -23.23
CA ILE A 23 -10.21 -1.85 -23.43
C ILE A 23 -10.01 -2.94 -24.49
N VAL A 24 -9.45 -2.59 -25.65
CA VAL A 24 -9.27 -3.53 -26.77
C VAL A 24 -8.30 -4.67 -26.42
N SER A 25 -7.21 -4.40 -25.71
CA SER A 25 -6.30 -5.45 -25.24
C SER A 25 -6.97 -6.44 -24.28
N ARG A 26 -7.99 -6.00 -23.54
CA ARG A 26 -8.77 -6.89 -22.67
C ARG A 26 -9.86 -7.64 -23.44
N TRP A 27 -10.49 -6.97 -24.41
CA TRP A 27 -11.57 -7.50 -25.23
C TRP A 27 -11.24 -7.33 -26.73
N PRO A 28 -10.48 -8.27 -27.32
CA PRO A 28 -10.03 -8.17 -28.72
C PRO A 28 -11.11 -8.04 -29.80
N ARG A 29 -12.36 -8.39 -29.46
CA ARG A 29 -13.54 -8.29 -30.33
C ARG A 29 -14.20 -6.91 -30.27
N VAL A 30 -13.69 -5.99 -29.45
CA VAL A 30 -14.11 -4.59 -29.42
C VAL A 30 -13.58 -3.87 -30.65
N GLU A 31 -14.46 -3.16 -31.31
CA GLU A 31 -14.17 -2.25 -32.40
C GLU A 31 -14.44 -0.80 -31.98
N LEU A 32 -13.55 0.11 -32.37
CA LEU A 32 -13.68 1.53 -32.08
C LEU A 32 -14.31 2.23 -33.29
N GLY A 33 -15.52 2.75 -33.10
CA GLY A 33 -16.28 3.47 -34.13
C GLY A 33 -16.03 4.98 -34.08
N VAL A 34 -15.55 5.56 -35.16
CA VAL A 34 -15.25 6.99 -35.28
C VAL A 34 -16.23 7.67 -36.22
N LEU A 35 -16.90 8.74 -35.79
CA LEU A 35 -17.86 9.47 -36.63
C LEU A 35 -17.17 10.57 -37.44
N PHE A 36 -17.55 10.67 -38.71
CA PHE A 36 -17.07 11.67 -39.64
C PHE A 36 -18.23 12.47 -40.22
N ARG A 37 -18.28 13.77 -39.91
CA ARG A 37 -19.23 14.70 -40.51
C ARG A 37 -18.51 15.99 -40.90
N PRO A 38 -18.40 16.30 -42.20
CA PRO A 38 -17.82 17.55 -42.65
C PRO A 38 -18.48 18.76 -41.98
N GLY A 39 -17.67 19.69 -41.47
CA GLY A 39 -18.12 20.89 -40.73
C GLY A 39 -18.40 20.68 -39.23
N LYS A 40 -18.20 19.47 -38.70
CA LYS A 40 -18.38 19.16 -37.27
C LYS A 40 -17.09 18.71 -36.56
N GLU A 41 -15.95 18.73 -37.24
CA GLU A 41 -14.65 18.36 -36.67
C GLU A 41 -14.35 19.10 -35.35
N GLY A 42 -13.92 18.37 -34.33
CA GLY A 42 -13.62 18.89 -33.00
C GLY A 42 -14.83 19.12 -32.09
N GLN A 43 -16.05 18.87 -32.57
CA GLN A 43 -17.26 18.85 -31.73
C GLN A 43 -17.41 17.48 -31.04
N PRO A 44 -18.20 17.37 -29.96
CA PRO A 44 -18.53 16.08 -29.36
C PRO A 44 -18.97 15.06 -30.43
N ARG A 45 -18.40 13.85 -30.34
CA ARG A 45 -18.53 12.69 -31.25
C ARG A 45 -17.70 12.74 -32.53
N PHE A 46 -17.18 13.91 -32.91
CA PHE A 46 -16.49 14.12 -34.19
C PHE A 46 -15.03 14.55 -33.95
N PRO A 47 -14.07 13.62 -33.97
CA PRO A 47 -12.70 13.94 -33.59
C PRO A 47 -11.99 14.86 -34.55
N THR A 48 -10.97 15.54 -34.03
CA THR A 48 -9.98 16.27 -34.84
C THR A 48 -9.08 15.32 -35.62
N ARG A 49 -8.58 15.79 -36.76
CA ARG A 49 -7.58 15.06 -37.56
C ARG A 49 -6.34 14.68 -36.74
N ARG A 50 -5.89 15.57 -35.85
CA ARG A 50 -4.74 15.32 -34.99
C ARG A 50 -4.99 14.12 -34.07
N TRP A 51 -6.16 14.05 -33.46
CA TRP A 51 -6.53 12.94 -32.59
C TRP A 51 -6.69 11.64 -33.39
N LEU A 52 -7.26 11.71 -34.60
CA LEU A 52 -7.40 10.56 -35.48
C LEU A 52 -6.05 9.92 -35.86
N GLU A 53 -5.03 10.73 -36.15
CA GLU A 53 -3.68 10.24 -36.45
C GLU A 53 -3.04 9.55 -35.22
N GLN A 54 -3.31 10.07 -34.02
CA GLN A 54 -2.89 9.45 -32.77
C GLN A 54 -3.62 8.13 -32.53
N LEU A 55 -4.95 8.09 -32.71
CA LEU A 55 -5.74 6.86 -32.61
C LEU A 55 -5.22 5.80 -33.58
N ALA A 56 -4.99 6.15 -34.84
CA ALA A 56 -4.47 5.23 -35.86
C ALA A 56 -3.11 4.64 -35.47
N LYS A 57 -2.20 5.47 -34.92
CA LYS A 57 -0.91 5.00 -34.41
C LYS A 57 -1.07 4.06 -33.21
N THR A 58 -1.92 4.43 -32.26
CA THR A 58 -2.16 3.63 -31.05
C THR A 58 -2.86 2.31 -31.37
N ALA A 59 -3.83 2.32 -32.29
CA ALA A 59 -4.55 1.14 -32.75
C ALA A 59 -3.59 0.10 -33.35
N ARG A 60 -2.65 0.54 -34.21
CA ARG A 60 -1.61 -0.34 -34.78
C ARG A 60 -0.68 -0.94 -33.72
N ASN A 61 -0.41 -0.21 -32.65
CA ASN A 61 0.51 -0.63 -31.58
C ASN A 61 -0.19 -1.40 -30.44
N THR A 62 -1.52 -1.50 -30.46
CA THR A 62 -2.29 -2.28 -29.48
C THR A 62 -2.05 -3.78 -29.73
N SER A 63 -2.02 -4.58 -28.68
CA SER A 63 -1.86 -6.03 -28.80
C SER A 63 -3.12 -6.73 -28.26
N PRO A 64 -3.93 -7.39 -29.12
CA PRO A 64 -3.86 -7.39 -30.59
C PRO A 64 -4.22 -6.01 -31.20
N PRO A 65 -3.89 -5.74 -32.48
CA PRO A 65 -4.19 -4.45 -33.12
C PRO A 65 -5.67 -4.11 -33.03
N ALA A 66 -5.97 -2.85 -32.71
CA ALA A 66 -7.35 -2.42 -32.53
C ALA A 66 -8.08 -2.31 -33.86
N GLN A 67 -9.33 -2.77 -33.87
CA GLN A 67 -10.21 -2.71 -35.04
C GLN A 67 -10.89 -1.35 -35.07
N LEU A 68 -10.89 -0.71 -36.25
CA LEU A 68 -11.43 0.64 -36.44
C LEU A 68 -12.54 0.62 -37.51
N ALA A 69 -13.68 1.22 -37.17
CA ALA A 69 -14.80 1.46 -38.07
C ALA A 69 -15.08 2.96 -38.25
N GLY A 70 -15.27 3.39 -39.49
CA GLY A 70 -15.57 4.78 -39.83
C GLY A 70 -17.06 4.95 -40.09
N HIS A 71 -17.71 5.88 -39.40
CA HIS A 71 -19.14 6.16 -39.53
C HIS A 71 -19.31 7.48 -40.28
N LEU A 72 -19.55 7.41 -41.58
CA LEU A 72 -19.72 8.58 -42.43
C LEU A 72 -21.11 9.17 -42.22
N CYS A 73 -21.18 10.50 -42.12
CA CYS A 73 -22.41 11.28 -42.00
C CYS A 73 -22.35 12.52 -42.91
N GLY A 74 -23.50 13.11 -43.22
CA GLY A 74 -23.61 14.34 -44.01
C GLY A 74 -23.05 14.20 -45.43
N SER A 75 -22.36 15.23 -45.91
CA SER A 75 -21.86 15.25 -47.29
C SER A 75 -20.84 14.14 -47.61
N ALA A 76 -20.15 13.60 -46.60
CA ALA A 76 -19.24 12.47 -46.78
C ALA A 76 -19.97 11.18 -47.19
N VAL A 77 -21.24 11.02 -46.78
CA VAL A 77 -22.10 9.92 -47.24
C VAL A 77 -22.67 10.24 -48.62
N ASP A 78 -23.10 11.50 -48.84
CA ASP A 78 -23.65 11.93 -50.13
C ASP A 78 -22.65 11.72 -51.28
N ASP A 79 -21.35 11.95 -51.05
CA ASP A 79 -20.30 11.69 -52.04
C ASP A 79 -20.25 10.20 -52.46
N VAL A 80 -20.43 9.27 -51.52
CA VAL A 80 -20.52 7.84 -51.83
C VAL A 80 -21.85 7.51 -52.52
N LEU A 81 -22.98 7.96 -51.97
CA LEU A 81 -24.31 7.56 -52.43
C LEU A 81 -24.70 8.18 -53.79
N GLN A 82 -24.26 9.41 -54.07
CA GLN A 82 -24.67 10.15 -55.27
C GLN A 82 -23.61 10.08 -56.37
N ARG A 83 -22.31 10.04 -56.01
CA ARG A 83 -21.20 10.13 -56.97
C ARG A 83 -20.38 8.84 -57.07
N GLY A 84 -20.55 7.91 -56.12
CA GLY A 84 -19.69 6.73 -56.01
C GLY A 84 -18.24 7.11 -55.73
N ASP A 85 -18.01 8.26 -55.09
CA ASP A 85 -16.68 8.75 -54.73
C ASP A 85 -16.21 8.07 -53.44
N VAL A 86 -15.06 7.40 -53.52
CA VAL A 86 -14.46 6.63 -52.43
C VAL A 86 -13.16 7.24 -51.92
N ALA A 87 -12.78 8.45 -52.35
CA ALA A 87 -11.50 9.07 -51.97
C ALA A 87 -11.33 9.22 -50.45
N PHE A 88 -12.40 9.59 -49.74
CA PHE A 88 -12.38 9.67 -48.28
C PHE A 88 -12.26 8.29 -47.63
N VAL A 89 -12.97 7.28 -48.17
CA VAL A 89 -12.86 5.88 -47.71
C VAL A 89 -11.43 5.37 -47.87
N GLN A 90 -10.78 5.63 -48.99
CA GLN A 90 -9.38 5.26 -49.24
C GLN A 90 -8.42 5.94 -48.24
N THR A 91 -8.72 7.17 -47.84
CA THR A 91 -7.95 7.86 -46.78
C THR A 91 -8.07 7.13 -45.44
N LEU A 92 -9.28 6.68 -45.08
CA LEU A 92 -9.51 5.90 -43.86
C LEU A 92 -8.81 4.54 -43.91
N VAL A 93 -8.77 3.88 -45.07
CA VAL A 93 -8.02 2.63 -45.27
C VAL A 93 -6.54 2.81 -44.94
N GLY A 94 -5.93 3.93 -45.35
CA GLY A 94 -4.55 4.29 -45.03
C GLY A 94 -4.30 4.50 -43.54
N LEU A 95 -5.32 4.88 -42.78
CA LEU A 95 -5.27 5.02 -41.31
C LEU A 95 -5.52 3.71 -40.56
N GLY A 96 -5.90 2.64 -41.25
CA GLY A 96 -6.13 1.31 -40.68
C GLY A 96 -7.61 0.94 -40.47
N PHE A 97 -8.54 1.76 -40.97
CA PHE A 97 -9.96 1.41 -40.96
C PHE A 97 -10.25 0.31 -41.98
N ARG A 98 -11.08 -0.66 -41.59
CA ARG A 98 -11.46 -1.80 -42.43
C ARG A 98 -12.97 -1.99 -42.56
N ARG A 99 -13.75 -1.20 -41.82
CA ARG A 99 -15.21 -1.14 -41.95
C ARG A 99 -15.63 0.31 -42.07
N VAL A 100 -16.60 0.57 -42.95
CA VAL A 100 -17.15 1.90 -43.14
C VAL A 100 -18.67 1.84 -43.18
N GLN A 101 -19.31 2.54 -42.25
CA GLN A 101 -20.74 2.68 -42.16
C GLN A 101 -21.23 3.95 -42.87
N LEU A 102 -22.27 3.80 -43.69
CA LEU A 102 -22.95 4.87 -44.41
C LEU A 102 -24.24 5.24 -43.67
N ASN A 103 -24.21 6.32 -42.89
CA ASN A 103 -25.39 6.81 -42.15
C ASN A 103 -26.26 7.70 -43.05
N ALA A 104 -27.05 7.08 -43.93
CA ALA A 104 -27.83 7.74 -44.97
C ALA A 104 -29.17 8.36 -44.50
N THR A 105 -29.25 8.86 -43.27
CA THR A 105 -30.48 9.36 -42.64
C THR A 105 -30.45 10.87 -42.37
N ALA A 106 -31.63 11.51 -42.31
CA ALA A 106 -31.80 12.93 -42.08
C ALA A 106 -31.16 13.43 -40.76
N PRO A 107 -31.29 12.72 -39.61
CA PRO A 107 -30.62 13.11 -38.37
C PRO A 107 -29.09 13.18 -38.51
N ASN A 108 -28.53 12.37 -39.40
CA ASN A 108 -27.09 12.35 -39.71
C ASN A 108 -26.68 13.40 -40.77
N GLY A 109 -27.64 14.20 -41.27
CA GLY A 109 -27.40 15.34 -42.14
C GLY A 109 -27.28 15.03 -43.63
N CYS A 110 -27.79 13.87 -44.06
CA CYS A 110 -27.76 13.44 -45.46
C CYS A 110 -28.95 14.00 -46.23
N LYS A 111 -28.73 14.42 -47.47
CA LYS A 111 -29.80 14.98 -48.34
C LYS A 111 -30.75 13.93 -48.89
N THR A 112 -30.37 12.66 -48.78
CA THR A 112 -31.13 11.50 -49.27
C THR A 112 -32.50 11.30 -48.60
N ALA A 113 -32.77 11.99 -47.49
CA ALA A 113 -34.07 12.01 -46.82
C ALA A 113 -35.14 12.84 -47.57
N GLU A 114 -34.72 13.78 -48.42
CA GLU A 114 -35.62 14.73 -49.09
C GLU A 114 -36.24 14.16 -50.37
N ASP A 115 -35.64 13.13 -50.97
CA ASP A 115 -36.15 12.41 -52.15
C ASP A 115 -35.82 10.90 -52.10
N PRO A 116 -36.78 10.04 -51.72
CA PRO A 116 -36.60 8.58 -51.66
C PRO A 116 -36.19 7.92 -53.00
N SER A 117 -36.42 8.58 -54.15
CA SER A 117 -36.01 8.06 -55.46
C SER A 117 -34.49 8.11 -55.67
N LEU A 118 -33.78 8.96 -54.91
CA LEU A 118 -32.32 9.03 -54.91
C LEU A 118 -31.69 7.84 -54.19
N LEU A 119 -32.33 7.33 -53.12
CA LEU A 119 -31.84 6.18 -52.34
C LEU A 119 -31.85 4.88 -53.14
N ALA A 120 -32.90 4.64 -53.95
CA ALA A 120 -32.95 3.46 -54.82
C ALA A 120 -31.86 3.50 -55.91
N LYS A 121 -31.58 4.68 -56.47
CA LYS A 121 -30.49 4.87 -57.45
C LYS A 121 -29.10 4.78 -56.83
N ALA A 122 -28.96 5.11 -55.55
CA ALA A 122 -27.71 5.03 -54.81
C ALA A 122 -27.19 3.60 -54.64
N ALA A 123 -28.04 2.57 -54.76
CA ALA A 123 -27.62 1.17 -54.71
C ALA A 123 -26.53 0.86 -55.76
N GLN A 124 -26.64 1.41 -56.98
CA GLN A 124 -25.61 1.24 -58.00
C GLN A 124 -24.27 1.88 -57.60
N GLN A 125 -24.31 3.04 -56.93
CA GLN A 125 -23.10 3.71 -56.47
C GLN A 125 -22.47 2.99 -55.28
N VAL A 126 -23.26 2.43 -54.37
CA VAL A 126 -22.75 1.59 -53.27
C VAL A 126 -22.11 0.32 -53.84
N ARG A 127 -22.72 -0.35 -54.83
CA ARG A 127 -22.09 -1.50 -55.53
C ARG A 127 -20.74 -1.10 -56.15
N LYS A 128 -20.69 0.04 -56.82
CA LYS A 128 -19.45 0.60 -57.38
C LYS A 128 -18.42 0.86 -56.28
N ALA A 129 -18.79 1.50 -55.17
CA ALA A 129 -17.88 1.75 -54.05
C ALA A 129 -17.31 0.46 -53.44
N CYS A 130 -18.17 -0.54 -53.21
CA CYS A 130 -17.78 -1.88 -52.78
C CYS A 130 -16.75 -2.53 -53.71
N SER A 131 -16.92 -2.36 -55.03
CA SER A 131 -15.97 -2.89 -56.03
C SER A 131 -14.65 -2.14 -56.09
N LEU A 132 -14.65 -0.83 -55.80
CA LEU A 132 -13.45 0.02 -55.83
C LEU A 132 -12.57 -0.13 -54.59
N VAL A 133 -13.15 -0.55 -53.46
CA VAL A 133 -12.43 -0.74 -52.19
C VAL A 133 -12.81 -2.10 -51.57
N PRO A 134 -12.41 -3.22 -52.22
CA PRO A 134 -12.81 -4.57 -51.79
C PRO A 134 -12.28 -4.96 -50.41
N GLU A 135 -11.26 -4.28 -49.90
CA GLU A 135 -10.67 -4.49 -48.57
C GLU A 135 -11.48 -3.87 -47.42
N VAL A 136 -12.52 -3.09 -47.73
CA VAL A 136 -13.43 -2.47 -46.75
C VAL A 136 -14.76 -3.20 -46.73
N GLU A 137 -15.25 -3.52 -45.54
CA GLU A 137 -16.64 -3.92 -45.33
C GLU A 137 -17.51 -2.66 -45.26
N PHE A 138 -18.44 -2.51 -46.21
CA PHE A 138 -19.38 -1.40 -46.24
C PHE A 138 -20.63 -1.78 -45.46
N ILE A 139 -21.03 -0.93 -44.52
CA ILE A 139 -22.19 -1.13 -43.66
C ILE A 139 -23.25 -0.11 -44.05
N VAL A 140 -24.44 -0.58 -44.44
CA VAL A 140 -25.60 0.29 -44.68
C VAL A 140 -26.52 0.23 -43.48
N GLN A 141 -26.83 1.38 -42.90
CA GLN A 141 -27.82 1.49 -41.83
C GLN A 141 -29.20 1.14 -42.38
N ALA A 142 -29.86 0.12 -41.85
CA ALA A 142 -31.16 -0.38 -42.27
C ALA A 142 -32.26 0.09 -41.31
N ASN A 143 -33.18 0.89 -41.84
CA ASN A 143 -34.39 1.37 -41.18
C ASN A 143 -35.45 1.73 -42.25
N ASP A 144 -36.58 2.29 -41.83
CA ASP A 144 -37.67 2.66 -42.74
C ASP A 144 -37.28 3.76 -43.73
N GLU A 145 -36.44 4.70 -43.31
CA GLU A 145 -35.98 5.82 -44.13
C GLU A 145 -35.03 5.34 -45.24
N THR A 146 -34.10 4.44 -44.90
CA THR A 146 -33.14 3.87 -45.84
C THR A 146 -33.66 2.63 -46.59
N ALA A 147 -34.93 2.26 -46.38
CA ALA A 147 -35.57 1.11 -47.01
C ALA A 147 -35.43 1.03 -48.54
N PRO A 148 -35.56 2.13 -49.31
CA PRO A 148 -35.34 2.07 -50.75
C PRO A 148 -33.91 1.65 -51.13
N LEU A 149 -32.90 2.03 -50.34
CA LEU A 149 -31.49 1.69 -50.59
C LEU A 149 -31.18 0.25 -50.22
N TRP A 150 -31.43 -0.16 -48.97
CA TRP A 150 -31.03 -1.49 -48.55
C TRP A 150 -31.85 -2.58 -49.23
N ARG A 151 -33.13 -2.35 -49.58
CA ARG A 151 -33.92 -3.30 -50.38
C ARG A 151 -33.36 -3.47 -51.79
N ALA A 152 -33.01 -2.38 -52.46
CA ALA A 152 -32.42 -2.42 -53.79
C ALA A 152 -31.05 -3.13 -53.82
N LEU A 153 -30.31 -3.13 -52.70
CA LEU A 153 -29.05 -3.86 -52.55
C LEU A 153 -29.24 -5.37 -52.35
N LEU A 154 -30.42 -5.85 -51.92
CA LEU A 154 -30.68 -7.29 -51.71
C LEU A 154 -30.75 -8.07 -53.03
N ASP A 155 -31.16 -7.42 -54.13
CA ASP A 155 -31.31 -8.08 -55.44
C ASP A 155 -29.96 -8.57 -55.99
N GLU A 156 -28.90 -7.80 -55.74
CA GLU A 156 -27.54 -8.11 -56.14
C GLU A 156 -26.58 -7.58 -55.06
N PRO A 157 -26.33 -8.37 -54.00
CA PRO A 157 -25.56 -7.94 -52.85
C PRO A 157 -24.05 -8.03 -53.11
N PRO A 158 -23.28 -6.94 -52.91
CA PRO A 158 -21.82 -6.99 -52.92
C PRO A 158 -21.28 -7.95 -51.85
N ALA A 159 -20.15 -8.60 -52.13
CA ALA A 159 -19.52 -9.58 -51.23
C ALA A 159 -19.04 -8.99 -49.89
N ASN A 160 -18.73 -7.69 -49.87
CA ASN A 160 -18.26 -6.92 -48.71
C ASN A 160 -19.33 -5.95 -48.18
N LEU A 161 -20.62 -6.24 -48.38
CA LEU A 161 -21.74 -5.48 -47.81
C LEU A 161 -22.23 -6.12 -46.50
N SER A 162 -22.59 -5.28 -45.54
CA SER A 162 -23.28 -5.65 -44.29
C SER A 162 -24.44 -4.67 -44.00
N LEU A 163 -25.42 -5.11 -43.20
CA LEU A 163 -26.57 -4.28 -42.80
C LEU A 163 -26.58 -4.04 -41.29
N LEU A 164 -26.72 -2.79 -40.85
CA LEU A 164 -26.88 -2.44 -39.44
C LEU A 164 -28.31 -1.99 -39.15
N TRP A 165 -29.07 -2.80 -38.41
CA TRP A 165 -30.44 -2.46 -38.02
C TRP A 165 -30.46 -1.43 -36.88
N ASP A 166 -31.06 -0.27 -37.14
CA ASP A 166 -31.22 0.80 -36.15
C ASP A 166 -32.53 1.56 -36.38
N ALA A 167 -33.57 1.19 -35.61
CA ALA A 167 -34.88 1.81 -35.66
C ALA A 167 -34.89 3.28 -35.19
N SER A 168 -33.85 3.72 -34.49
CA SER A 168 -33.78 5.09 -33.96
C SER A 168 -33.29 6.12 -34.99
N CYS A 169 -32.86 5.67 -36.18
CA CYS A 169 -32.18 6.49 -37.19
C CYS A 169 -30.97 7.25 -36.60
N GLY A 170 -30.21 6.62 -35.70
CA GLY A 170 -29.06 7.23 -35.02
C GLY A 170 -29.40 8.09 -33.80
N ARG A 171 -30.66 8.14 -33.33
CA ARG A 171 -31.06 8.92 -32.15
C ARG A 171 -30.79 8.21 -30.82
N GLY A 172 -30.46 6.92 -30.85
CA GLY A 172 -30.11 6.16 -29.65
C GLY A 172 -31.32 5.80 -28.77
N HIS A 173 -32.52 5.67 -29.36
CA HIS A 173 -33.65 5.04 -28.69
C HIS A 173 -33.39 3.55 -28.47
N THR A 174 -33.87 2.99 -27.36
CA THR A 174 -33.67 1.59 -27.01
C THR A 174 -34.18 0.68 -28.11
N LEU A 175 -33.36 -0.31 -28.49
CA LEU A 175 -33.72 -1.34 -29.45
C LEU A 175 -35.04 -2.03 -29.03
N ASP A 176 -36.05 -2.01 -29.91
CA ASP A 176 -37.34 -2.65 -29.66
C ASP A 176 -37.28 -4.16 -29.95
N ALA A 177 -37.93 -4.96 -29.12
CA ALA A 177 -38.04 -6.42 -29.26
C ALA A 177 -38.85 -6.84 -30.51
N SER A 178 -39.60 -5.93 -31.14
CA SER A 178 -40.39 -6.18 -32.36
C SER A 178 -39.62 -5.96 -33.68
N LEU A 179 -38.28 -5.85 -33.64
CA LEU A 179 -37.48 -5.52 -34.81
C LEU A 179 -37.53 -6.63 -35.89
N THR A 180 -38.20 -6.33 -37.00
CA THR A 180 -38.34 -7.25 -38.14
C THR A 180 -37.11 -7.14 -39.04
N THR A 181 -36.30 -8.20 -39.11
CA THR A 181 -35.16 -8.30 -40.03
C THR A 181 -35.52 -9.10 -41.29
N VAL A 182 -34.73 -8.94 -42.35
CA VAL A 182 -34.86 -9.77 -43.55
C VAL A 182 -34.00 -11.04 -43.43
N GLU A 183 -34.53 -12.17 -43.89
CA GLU A 183 -33.73 -13.37 -44.10
C GLU A 183 -32.83 -13.19 -45.32
N THR A 184 -31.53 -13.02 -45.07
CA THR A 184 -30.52 -12.82 -46.11
C THR A 184 -29.18 -13.42 -45.65
N SER A 185 -28.32 -13.77 -46.60
CA SER A 185 -26.94 -14.22 -46.35
C SER A 185 -25.99 -13.06 -46.01
N ILE A 186 -26.43 -11.82 -46.19
CA ILE A 186 -25.66 -10.62 -45.86
C ILE A 186 -25.45 -10.55 -44.33
N PRO A 187 -24.23 -10.27 -43.84
CA PRO A 187 -23.97 -10.07 -42.42
C PRO A 187 -24.82 -8.94 -41.82
N GLN A 188 -25.34 -9.16 -40.61
CA GLN A 188 -26.27 -8.23 -39.96
C GLN A 188 -25.78 -7.84 -38.56
N GLY A 189 -25.97 -6.58 -38.22
CA GLY A 189 -25.69 -6.02 -36.89
C GLY A 189 -26.87 -5.21 -36.37
N PHE A 190 -26.78 -4.81 -35.11
CA PHE A 190 -27.87 -4.12 -34.41
C PHE A 190 -27.34 -2.92 -33.60
N ALA A 191 -28.03 -1.79 -33.67
CA ALA A 191 -27.71 -0.59 -32.90
C ALA A 191 -28.98 0.10 -32.41
N GLY A 192 -28.89 0.80 -31.28
CA GLY A 192 -30.03 1.56 -30.74
C GLY A 192 -30.04 1.60 -29.21
N GLY A 193 -29.59 2.72 -28.63
CA GLY A 193 -29.74 3.01 -27.19
C GLY A 193 -29.12 2.00 -26.24
N LEU A 194 -28.20 1.17 -26.73
CA LEU A 194 -27.52 0.14 -25.96
C LEU A 194 -26.61 0.77 -24.91
N ASN A 195 -26.69 0.25 -23.69
CA ASN A 195 -25.88 0.64 -22.54
C ASN A 195 -25.73 -0.55 -21.59
N ARG A 196 -25.02 -0.36 -20.47
CA ARG A 196 -24.69 -1.46 -19.55
C ARG A 196 -25.93 -2.13 -18.96
N ASP A 197 -27.03 -1.39 -18.80
CA ASP A 197 -28.21 -1.82 -18.06
C ASP A 197 -29.18 -2.60 -18.98
N ASN A 198 -29.14 -2.37 -20.30
CA ASN A 198 -30.05 -3.04 -21.25
C ASN A 198 -29.37 -4.03 -22.21
N VAL A 199 -28.04 -3.99 -22.39
CA VAL A 199 -27.34 -4.77 -23.42
C VAL A 199 -27.58 -6.28 -23.30
N ALA A 200 -27.63 -6.81 -22.07
CA ALA A 200 -27.89 -8.23 -21.83
C ALA A 200 -29.30 -8.64 -22.23
N THR A 201 -30.29 -7.85 -21.84
CA THR A 201 -31.70 -8.09 -22.17
C THR A 201 -31.94 -8.02 -23.67
N VAL A 202 -31.36 -7.01 -24.34
CA VAL A 202 -31.50 -6.84 -25.79
C VAL A 202 -30.83 -8.01 -26.54
N LEU A 203 -29.65 -8.46 -26.10
CA LEU A 203 -29.00 -9.62 -26.72
C LEU A 203 -29.79 -10.92 -26.55
N ASP A 204 -30.43 -11.14 -25.40
CA ASP A 204 -31.32 -12.29 -25.20
C ASP A 204 -32.56 -12.24 -26.12
N GLN A 205 -33.15 -11.06 -26.28
CA GLN A 205 -34.26 -10.85 -27.22
C GLN A 205 -33.82 -11.12 -28.68
N LEU A 206 -32.68 -10.57 -29.09
CA LEU A 206 -32.11 -10.82 -30.41
C LEU A 206 -31.83 -12.30 -30.64
N ARG A 207 -31.25 -12.99 -29.63
CA ARG A 207 -30.95 -14.43 -29.68
C ARG A 207 -32.21 -15.27 -29.89
N LYS A 208 -33.34 -14.87 -29.30
CA LYS A 208 -34.64 -15.55 -29.41
C LYS A 208 -35.43 -15.17 -30.67
N GLY A 209 -35.20 -13.98 -31.22
CA GLY A 209 -35.89 -13.43 -32.39
C GLY A 209 -34.98 -13.25 -33.61
N ALA A 210 -34.77 -11.99 -34.01
CA ALA A 210 -34.16 -11.56 -35.27
C ALA A 210 -32.74 -12.11 -35.56
N ALA A 211 -31.98 -12.47 -34.54
CA ALA A 211 -30.61 -12.97 -34.67
C ALA A 211 -30.47 -14.48 -34.37
N ARG A 212 -31.59 -15.20 -34.26
CA ARG A 212 -31.60 -16.64 -33.97
C ARG A 212 -30.73 -17.40 -34.99
N GLY A 213 -29.76 -18.17 -34.48
CA GLY A 213 -28.83 -18.97 -35.30
C GLY A 213 -27.78 -18.19 -36.09
N ARG A 214 -27.71 -16.86 -35.99
CA ARG A 214 -26.80 -16.01 -36.79
C ARG A 214 -25.59 -15.52 -35.98
N SER A 215 -24.52 -15.16 -36.70
CA SER A 215 -23.42 -14.37 -36.13
C SER A 215 -23.69 -12.88 -36.38
N ILE A 216 -23.66 -12.08 -35.31
CA ILE A 216 -24.03 -10.66 -35.37
C ILE A 216 -22.97 -9.79 -34.70
N TRP A 217 -23.01 -8.48 -34.98
CA TRP A 217 -22.33 -7.48 -34.15
C TRP A 217 -23.35 -6.50 -33.58
N ILE A 218 -22.95 -5.77 -32.55
CA ILE A 218 -23.75 -4.68 -31.97
C ILE A 218 -22.94 -3.40 -31.95
N ASP A 219 -23.60 -2.27 -32.18
CA ASP A 219 -22.98 -0.93 -32.08
C ASP A 219 -23.72 -0.08 -31.05
N MET A 220 -22.96 0.69 -30.27
CA MET A 220 -23.48 1.56 -29.23
C MET A 220 -22.70 2.87 -29.17
N GLU A 221 -23.42 3.97 -28.99
CA GLU A 221 -22.85 5.32 -29.01
C GLU A 221 -23.36 6.14 -27.82
N SER A 222 -24.64 6.53 -27.82
CA SER A 222 -25.20 7.44 -26.81
C SER A 222 -25.14 6.87 -25.38
N GLY A 223 -25.25 5.56 -25.21
CA GLY A 223 -25.10 4.91 -23.90
C GLY A 223 -23.69 4.95 -23.32
N LEU A 224 -22.69 5.33 -24.12
CA LEU A 224 -21.29 5.43 -23.74
C LEU A 224 -20.85 6.85 -23.41
N ARG A 225 -21.74 7.85 -23.46
CA ARG A 225 -21.39 9.25 -23.19
C ARG A 225 -21.94 9.73 -21.84
N SER A 226 -21.22 10.66 -21.24
CA SER A 226 -21.59 11.34 -19.99
C SER A 226 -21.48 12.86 -20.16
N ASP A 227 -22.33 13.60 -19.46
CA ASP A 227 -22.19 15.05 -19.34
C ASP A 227 -21.23 15.36 -18.19
N ILE A 228 -20.14 16.07 -18.50
CA ILE A 228 -19.15 16.54 -17.52
C ILE A 228 -18.99 18.04 -17.76
N ASP A 229 -19.38 18.84 -16.77
CA ASP A 229 -19.32 20.30 -16.79
C ASP A 229 -20.05 20.96 -17.98
N GLY A 230 -21.19 20.40 -18.40
CA GLY A 230 -21.99 20.91 -19.52
C GLY A 230 -21.44 20.51 -20.89
N SER A 231 -20.50 19.56 -20.93
CA SER A 231 -19.87 19.07 -22.15
C SER A 231 -20.04 17.55 -22.24
N GLU A 232 -20.68 17.09 -23.31
CA GLU A 232 -20.88 15.67 -23.58
C GLU A 232 -19.56 15.00 -24.00
N ARG A 233 -19.10 13.99 -23.26
CA ARG A 233 -17.82 13.30 -23.46
C ARG A 233 -17.98 11.80 -23.57
N PHE A 234 -17.05 11.13 -24.25
CA PHE A 234 -16.97 9.68 -24.26
C PHE A 234 -16.52 9.16 -22.89
N ASP A 235 -17.30 8.28 -22.29
CA ASP A 235 -17.08 7.77 -20.93
C ASP A 235 -16.48 6.34 -20.98
N VAL A 236 -15.17 6.28 -20.73
CA VAL A 236 -14.40 5.04 -20.68
C VAL A 236 -14.93 4.06 -19.63
N ASN A 237 -15.49 4.55 -18.53
CA ASN A 237 -16.04 3.67 -17.48
C ASN A 237 -17.35 3.03 -17.95
N ARG A 238 -18.19 3.76 -18.69
CA ARG A 238 -19.41 3.19 -19.30
C ARG A 238 -19.05 2.15 -20.36
N ALA A 239 -18.07 2.45 -21.21
CA ALA A 239 -17.55 1.49 -22.20
C ALA A 239 -17.02 0.22 -21.53
N TRP A 240 -16.23 0.36 -20.46
CA TRP A 240 -15.74 -0.77 -19.66
C TRP A 240 -16.88 -1.58 -19.03
N ALA A 241 -17.88 -0.90 -18.46
CA ALA A 241 -19.02 -1.54 -17.82
C ALA A 241 -19.86 -2.35 -18.81
N VAL A 242 -20.05 -1.87 -20.03
CA VAL A 242 -20.72 -2.64 -21.08
C VAL A 242 -19.92 -3.88 -21.45
N CYS A 243 -18.61 -3.76 -21.69
CA CYS A 243 -17.78 -4.91 -22.03
C CYS A 243 -17.78 -5.97 -20.91
N ALA A 244 -17.74 -5.53 -19.65
CA ALA A 244 -17.84 -6.42 -18.49
C ALA A 244 -19.22 -7.10 -18.38
N ALA A 245 -20.31 -6.38 -18.69
CA ALA A 245 -21.66 -6.94 -18.72
C ALA A 245 -21.81 -8.00 -19.83
N LEU A 246 -21.21 -7.76 -21.00
CA LEU A 246 -21.14 -8.72 -22.10
C LEU A 246 -20.37 -9.98 -21.69
N ASP A 247 -19.19 -9.83 -21.09
CA ASP A 247 -18.41 -10.95 -20.55
C ASP A 247 -19.22 -11.80 -19.56
N ALA A 248 -19.98 -11.15 -18.67
CA ALA A 248 -20.78 -11.83 -17.66
C ALA A 248 -21.87 -12.74 -18.26
N ILE A 249 -22.39 -12.41 -19.44
CA ILE A 249 -23.39 -13.24 -20.16
C ILE A 249 -22.77 -14.26 -21.12
N GLY A 250 -21.44 -14.39 -21.13
CA GLY A 250 -20.75 -15.40 -21.93
C GLY A 250 -20.91 -15.20 -23.44
N TRP A 251 -20.89 -13.95 -23.90
CA TRP A 251 -21.08 -13.59 -25.32
C TRP A 251 -20.09 -14.24 -26.31
N ASP A 252 -18.97 -14.77 -25.79
CA ASP A 252 -17.98 -15.54 -26.55
C ASP A 252 -18.43 -16.99 -26.89
N ASP A 253 -19.56 -17.46 -26.34
CA ASP A 253 -20.06 -18.83 -26.51
C ASP A 253 -21.53 -18.86 -27.02
N PRO A 254 -21.77 -19.25 -28.29
CA PRO A 254 -23.11 -19.33 -28.86
C PRO A 254 -24.01 -20.40 -28.21
N ASP A 255 -23.44 -21.32 -27.44
CA ASP A 255 -24.14 -22.39 -26.71
C ASP A 255 -24.22 -22.13 -25.19
N ALA A 256 -23.81 -20.94 -24.71
CA ALA A 256 -23.87 -20.59 -23.30
C ALA A 256 -25.29 -20.76 -22.74
N PRO A 257 -25.54 -21.76 -21.87
CA PRO A 257 -26.78 -21.86 -21.13
C PRO A 257 -26.80 -20.73 -20.09
N SER A 258 -28.00 -20.32 -19.65
CA SER A 258 -28.16 -19.62 -18.36
C SER A 258 -27.26 -20.31 -17.33
N PRO A 259 -26.43 -19.60 -16.55
CA PRO A 259 -25.38 -20.21 -15.76
C PRO A 259 -25.98 -21.22 -14.79
N SER A 260 -25.95 -22.48 -15.22
CA SER A 260 -25.97 -23.61 -14.33
C SER A 260 -24.51 -23.84 -13.97
N PRO A 261 -24.18 -24.06 -12.69
CA PRO A 261 -22.81 -24.20 -12.24
C PRO A 261 -22.10 -25.25 -13.09
N VAL A 262 -20.99 -24.86 -13.74
CA VAL A 262 -20.14 -25.77 -14.50
C VAL A 262 -19.67 -26.85 -13.52
N THR A 263 -20.23 -28.04 -13.64
CA THR A 263 -19.77 -29.21 -12.89
C THR A 263 -18.59 -29.81 -13.63
N TYR A 264 -17.38 -29.54 -13.14
CA TYR A 264 -16.19 -30.26 -13.57
C TYR A 264 -16.23 -31.67 -12.99
N ASP A 265 -15.93 -32.67 -13.82
CA ASP A 265 -15.59 -34.01 -13.33
C ASP A 265 -14.18 -33.94 -12.70
N LEU A 266 -14.16 -33.93 -11.37
CA LEU A 266 -12.98 -33.71 -10.54
C LEU A 266 -12.50 -35.02 -9.90
N PRO A 267 -11.19 -35.19 -9.68
CA PRO A 267 -10.66 -36.35 -8.98
C PRO A 267 -11.31 -36.51 -7.59
N PRO A 268 -11.57 -37.74 -7.12
CA PRO A 268 -12.35 -37.99 -5.90
C PRO A 268 -11.69 -37.47 -4.61
N GLN A 269 -10.36 -37.30 -4.59
CA GLN A 269 -9.63 -36.71 -3.46
C GLN A 269 -9.59 -35.16 -3.50
N THR A 270 -10.34 -34.53 -4.43
CA THR A 270 -10.52 -33.07 -4.48
C THR A 270 -11.80 -32.66 -3.75
N THR A 271 -11.66 -31.82 -2.74
CA THR A 271 -12.78 -31.17 -2.04
C THR A 271 -12.91 -29.71 -2.48
N LEU A 272 -14.08 -29.36 -3.03
CA LEU A 272 -14.43 -27.97 -3.31
C LEU A 272 -15.18 -27.32 -2.15
N ILE A 273 -14.65 -26.22 -1.66
CA ILE A 273 -15.23 -25.43 -0.57
C ILE A 273 -16.33 -24.54 -1.13
N LYS A 274 -17.57 -25.05 -1.05
CA LYS A 274 -18.76 -24.35 -1.51
C LYS A 274 -19.28 -23.40 -0.42
N HIS A 275 -18.69 -22.20 -0.33
CA HIS A 275 -19.13 -21.17 0.60
C HIS A 275 -19.27 -19.80 -0.08
N ALA A 276 -20.42 -19.12 0.11
CA ALA A 276 -20.73 -17.87 -0.56
C ALA A 276 -19.69 -16.75 -0.27
N LEU A 277 -19.22 -16.64 0.97
CA LEU A 277 -18.17 -15.67 1.32
C LEU A 277 -16.82 -16.01 0.69
N ALA A 278 -16.51 -17.30 0.53
CA ALA A 278 -15.26 -17.71 -0.12
C ALA A 278 -15.31 -17.34 -1.61
N ALA A 279 -16.44 -17.61 -2.29
CA ALA A 279 -16.66 -17.21 -3.67
C ALA A 279 -16.60 -15.68 -3.87
N HIS A 280 -17.24 -14.90 -2.99
CA HIS A 280 -17.18 -13.43 -3.04
C HIS A 280 -15.74 -12.90 -2.89
N LYS A 281 -14.99 -13.40 -1.90
CA LYS A 281 -13.60 -12.97 -1.67
C LYS A 281 -12.66 -13.41 -2.77
N VAL A 282 -12.90 -14.56 -3.40
CA VAL A 282 -12.17 -14.96 -4.62
C VAL A 282 -12.42 -13.95 -5.74
N THR A 283 -13.65 -13.47 -5.94
CA THR A 283 -13.94 -12.41 -6.93
C THR A 283 -13.15 -11.13 -6.64
N LEU A 284 -13.07 -10.70 -5.37
CA LEU A 284 -12.25 -9.55 -4.98
C LEU A 284 -10.75 -9.81 -5.20
N LEU A 285 -10.28 -11.03 -4.96
CA LEU A 285 -8.89 -11.43 -5.18
C LEU A 285 -8.53 -11.40 -6.69
N ARG A 286 -9.47 -11.76 -7.57
CA ARG A 286 -9.30 -11.73 -9.03
C ARG A 286 -9.20 -10.31 -9.60
N ASP A 287 -9.84 -9.32 -9.00
CA ASP A 287 -9.86 -7.95 -9.54
C ASP A 287 -8.42 -7.39 -9.64
N ARG A 288 -8.00 -6.99 -10.85
CA ARG A 288 -6.69 -6.38 -11.10
C ARG A 288 -6.45 -5.10 -10.30
N ARG A 289 -7.52 -4.41 -9.87
CA ARG A 289 -7.47 -3.18 -9.07
C ARG A 289 -7.17 -3.44 -7.60
N THR A 290 -7.28 -4.69 -7.15
CA THR A 290 -7.00 -5.07 -5.76
C THR A 290 -5.52 -4.87 -5.45
N LYS A 291 -5.24 -3.88 -4.59
CA LYS A 291 -3.88 -3.47 -4.20
C LYS A 291 -3.19 -4.58 -3.38
N PRO A 292 -1.84 -4.64 -3.36
CA PRO A 292 -1.10 -5.71 -2.68
C PRO A 292 -1.47 -5.92 -1.20
N ARG A 293 -1.83 -4.85 -0.48
CA ARG A 293 -2.30 -4.96 0.92
C ARG A 293 -3.60 -5.76 1.00
N ASP A 294 -4.59 -5.39 0.19
CA ASP A 294 -5.92 -5.99 0.23
C ASP A 294 -5.87 -7.40 -0.38
N PHE A 295 -5.01 -7.64 -1.38
CA PHE A 295 -4.73 -8.97 -1.90
C PHE A 295 -4.16 -9.90 -0.81
N ARG A 296 -3.17 -9.43 -0.02
CA ARG A 296 -2.64 -10.17 1.14
C ARG A 296 -3.72 -10.45 2.18
N GLY A 297 -4.57 -9.47 2.49
CA GLY A 297 -5.67 -9.63 3.43
C GLY A 297 -6.68 -10.68 2.97
N LEU A 298 -7.15 -10.58 1.73
CA LEU A 298 -8.10 -11.52 1.13
C LEU A 298 -7.51 -12.93 1.03
N LEU A 299 -6.25 -13.07 0.62
CA LEU A 299 -5.59 -14.37 0.57
C LEU A 299 -5.45 -14.99 1.97
N ARG A 300 -5.12 -14.19 3.00
CA ARG A 300 -5.05 -14.66 4.39
C ARG A 300 -6.39 -15.21 4.86
N GLU A 301 -7.48 -14.49 4.61
CA GLU A 301 -8.83 -14.92 4.99
C GLU A 301 -9.26 -16.18 4.24
N LEU A 302 -9.01 -16.25 2.92
CA LEU A 302 -9.32 -17.44 2.13
C LEU A 302 -8.47 -18.64 2.54
N ALA A 303 -7.21 -18.43 2.91
CA ALA A 303 -6.35 -19.48 3.47
C ALA A 303 -6.89 -20.02 4.80
N SER A 304 -7.51 -19.16 5.65
CA SER A 304 -8.20 -19.61 6.86
C SER A 304 -9.37 -20.53 6.52
N TYR A 305 -10.16 -20.21 5.50
CA TYR A 305 -11.30 -21.03 5.09
C TYR A 305 -10.84 -22.39 4.53
N VAL A 306 -9.80 -22.38 3.68
CA VAL A 306 -9.20 -23.59 3.14
C VAL A 306 -8.61 -24.44 4.25
N GLY A 307 -7.85 -23.84 5.16
CA GLY A 307 -7.25 -24.52 6.30
C GLY A 307 -8.27 -25.12 7.25
N TYR A 308 -9.37 -24.41 7.52
CA TYR A 308 -10.43 -24.89 8.41
C TYR A 308 -11.10 -26.15 7.84
N GLU A 309 -11.44 -26.16 6.55
CA GLU A 309 -11.99 -27.37 5.90
C GLU A 309 -10.95 -28.49 5.77
N ALA A 310 -9.70 -28.17 5.42
CA ALA A 310 -8.62 -29.14 5.27
C ALA A 310 -8.27 -29.86 6.59
N THR A 311 -8.58 -29.24 7.73
CA THR A 311 -8.32 -29.81 9.07
C THR A 311 -9.51 -30.58 9.65
N ARG A 312 -10.64 -30.67 8.93
CA ARG A 312 -11.87 -31.33 9.39
C ARG A 312 -11.70 -32.80 9.74
N SER A 313 -10.75 -33.48 9.11
CA SER A 313 -10.45 -34.90 9.30
C SER A 313 -9.34 -35.16 10.33
N LEU A 314 -8.87 -34.13 11.04
CA LEU A 314 -7.89 -34.31 12.12
C LEU A 314 -8.52 -35.02 13.32
N SER A 315 -7.80 -35.99 13.86
CA SER A 315 -8.22 -36.72 15.05
C SER A 315 -7.76 -36.03 16.34
N THR A 316 -8.52 -36.25 17.41
CA THR A 316 -8.19 -35.76 18.75
C THR A 316 -7.94 -36.91 19.71
N VAL A 317 -7.08 -36.69 20.70
CA VAL A 317 -6.89 -37.60 21.85
C VAL A 317 -7.40 -36.94 23.15
N PRO A 318 -7.79 -37.74 24.16
CA PRO A 318 -8.20 -37.20 25.45
C PRO A 318 -7.08 -36.39 26.12
N ARG A 319 -7.47 -35.31 26.80
CA ARG A 319 -6.58 -34.44 27.58
C ARG A 319 -6.95 -34.53 29.06
N HIS A 320 -6.04 -35.06 29.89
CA HIS A 320 -6.35 -35.40 31.30
C HIS A 320 -6.07 -34.26 32.31
N ASP A 321 -5.30 -33.24 31.91
CA ASP A 321 -4.84 -32.14 32.78
C ASP A 321 -5.74 -30.89 32.73
N CYS A 322 -6.93 -30.98 32.12
CA CYS A 322 -7.80 -29.82 31.97
C CYS A 322 -8.61 -29.56 33.26
N VAL A 323 -8.27 -28.45 33.95
CA VAL A 323 -9.00 -27.97 35.13
C VAL A 323 -9.63 -26.63 34.80
N THR A 324 -10.93 -26.49 35.09
CA THR A 324 -11.66 -25.24 34.91
C THR A 324 -11.24 -24.20 35.95
N PRO A 325 -11.46 -22.88 35.74
CA PRO A 325 -11.18 -21.85 36.74
C PRO A 325 -11.92 -22.02 38.08
N ARG A 326 -12.92 -22.91 38.15
CA ARG A 326 -13.63 -23.29 39.38
C ARG A 326 -13.01 -24.48 40.11
N GLY A 327 -11.84 -24.95 39.68
CA GLY A 327 -11.12 -26.09 40.28
C GLY A 327 -11.68 -27.47 39.89
N VAL A 328 -12.61 -27.54 38.94
CA VAL A 328 -13.22 -28.82 38.51
C VAL A 328 -12.45 -29.39 37.32
N HIS A 329 -11.99 -30.64 37.45
CA HIS A 329 -11.40 -31.39 36.33
C HIS A 329 -12.46 -31.67 35.26
N VAL A 330 -12.13 -31.39 34.01
CA VAL A 330 -12.98 -31.72 32.87
C VAL A 330 -12.77 -33.21 32.52
N PRO A 331 -13.83 -34.02 32.47
CA PRO A 331 -13.71 -35.44 32.11
C PRO A 331 -13.11 -35.63 30.72
N ALA A 332 -12.30 -36.68 30.60
CA ALA A 332 -11.64 -37.08 29.35
C ALA A 332 -12.58 -37.91 28.44
N ASP A 333 -13.86 -37.53 28.37
CA ASP A 333 -14.95 -38.19 27.64
C ASP A 333 -15.29 -37.52 26.30
N GLY A 334 -14.31 -36.77 25.76
CA GLY A 334 -14.49 -35.93 24.57
C GLY A 334 -14.68 -34.45 24.89
N ARG A 335 -14.96 -34.07 26.15
CA ARG A 335 -15.03 -32.66 26.57
C ARG A 335 -13.65 -32.01 26.75
N ALA A 336 -12.66 -32.78 27.20
CA ALA A 336 -11.27 -32.36 27.24
C ALA A 336 -10.45 -33.14 26.21
N THR A 337 -10.08 -32.47 25.12
CA THR A 337 -9.33 -33.08 24.02
C THR A 337 -8.20 -32.18 23.55
N ARG A 338 -7.22 -32.79 22.87
CA ARG A 338 -6.16 -32.09 22.13
C ARG A 338 -5.97 -32.77 20.78
N LEU A 339 -5.44 -32.05 19.79
CA LEU A 339 -5.10 -32.62 18.50
C LEU A 339 -4.07 -33.75 18.66
N ALA A 340 -4.29 -34.85 17.93
CA ALA A 340 -3.42 -36.02 17.95
C ALA A 340 -2.24 -35.89 16.99
N ALA A 341 -2.49 -35.30 15.81
CA ALA A 341 -1.54 -35.23 14.72
C ALA A 341 -0.52 -34.10 14.88
N ARG A 342 0.72 -34.38 14.49
CA ARG A 342 1.79 -33.39 14.31
C ARG A 342 1.75 -32.89 12.88
N CYS A 343 1.45 -31.61 12.71
CA CYS A 343 1.26 -31.00 11.40
C CYS A 343 2.50 -30.21 10.99
N ALA A 344 2.85 -30.25 9.70
CA ALA A 344 3.82 -29.36 9.09
C ALA A 344 3.15 -28.50 8.02
N LEU A 345 3.56 -27.24 7.91
CA LEU A 345 3.12 -26.30 6.87
C LEU A 345 4.25 -26.12 5.86
N VAL A 346 3.96 -26.36 4.59
CA VAL A 346 4.93 -26.36 3.51
C VAL A 346 4.54 -25.34 2.45
N PRO A 347 4.86 -24.04 2.62
CA PRO A 347 4.60 -23.03 1.60
C PRO A 347 5.55 -23.21 0.41
N ILE A 348 4.98 -23.26 -0.79
CA ILE A 348 5.75 -23.18 -2.04
C ILE A 348 6.06 -21.70 -2.30
N MET A 349 7.32 -21.31 -2.16
CA MET A 349 7.74 -19.93 -2.33
C MET A 349 7.75 -19.54 -3.82
N ARG A 350 7.36 -18.30 -4.15
CA ARG A 350 7.05 -17.18 -3.24
C ARG A 350 5.58 -17.11 -2.80
N ALA A 351 4.63 -17.53 -3.64
CA ALA A 351 3.21 -17.24 -3.45
C ALA A 351 2.60 -17.91 -2.19
N GLY A 352 3.04 -19.12 -1.84
CA GLY A 352 2.57 -19.85 -0.66
C GLY A 352 2.82 -19.15 0.68
N LEU A 353 3.77 -18.22 0.74
CA LEU A 353 4.07 -17.46 1.97
C LEU A 353 2.87 -16.63 2.44
N GLY A 354 2.01 -16.17 1.52
CA GLY A 354 0.81 -15.41 1.86
C GLY A 354 -0.25 -16.19 2.63
N MET A 355 -0.12 -17.52 2.74
CA MET A 355 -1.06 -18.40 3.42
C MET A 355 -0.57 -18.88 4.79
N VAL A 356 0.72 -18.72 5.10
CA VAL A 356 1.38 -19.31 6.28
C VAL A 356 0.79 -18.78 7.58
N GLU A 357 0.71 -17.45 7.73
CA GLU A 357 0.22 -16.79 8.95
C GLU A 357 -1.18 -17.29 9.33
N SER A 358 -2.06 -17.43 8.34
CA SER A 358 -3.43 -17.92 8.58
C SER A 358 -3.45 -19.40 8.98
N MET A 359 -2.59 -20.23 8.39
CA MET A 359 -2.53 -21.64 8.71
C MET A 359 -1.90 -21.87 10.09
N GLN A 360 -0.89 -21.08 10.48
CA GLN A 360 -0.33 -21.11 11.83
C GLN A 360 -1.34 -20.62 12.87
N ALA A 361 -2.21 -19.65 12.54
CA ALA A 361 -3.28 -19.25 13.46
C ALA A 361 -4.26 -20.40 13.75
N LEU A 362 -4.52 -21.29 12.79
CA LEU A 362 -5.36 -22.49 12.98
C LEU A 362 -4.59 -23.64 13.66
N LEU A 363 -3.31 -23.82 13.31
CA LEU A 363 -2.44 -24.88 13.81
C LEU A 363 -1.17 -24.26 14.44
N PRO A 364 -1.26 -23.67 15.65
CA PRO A 364 -0.19 -22.86 16.24
C PRO A 364 1.10 -23.64 16.50
N ASN A 365 1.00 -24.96 16.69
CA ASN A 365 2.14 -25.83 16.93
C ASN A 365 2.74 -26.44 15.65
N ALA A 366 2.21 -26.10 14.47
CA ALA A 366 2.70 -26.65 13.21
C ALA A 366 4.04 -26.02 12.81
N ALA A 367 5.04 -26.85 12.54
CA ALA A 367 6.33 -26.39 12.04
C ALA A 367 6.20 -25.91 10.58
N VAL A 368 6.91 -24.83 10.21
CA VAL A 368 6.92 -24.32 8.84
C VAL A 368 8.20 -24.74 8.14
N HIS A 369 8.08 -25.44 7.01
CA HIS A 369 9.20 -25.88 6.18
C HIS A 369 9.07 -25.32 4.77
N GLN A 370 9.99 -24.46 4.37
CA GLN A 370 9.88 -23.73 3.10
C GLN A 370 10.55 -24.49 1.96
N ILE A 371 9.89 -24.50 0.80
CA ILE A 371 10.44 -25.00 -0.47
C ILE A 371 10.31 -23.90 -1.52
N GLY A 372 11.43 -23.55 -2.16
CA GLY A 372 11.50 -22.54 -3.21
C GLY A 372 11.56 -23.19 -4.58
N MET A 373 10.56 -22.86 -5.41
CA MET A 373 10.46 -23.32 -6.80
C MET A 373 10.28 -22.12 -7.74
N PHE A 374 10.94 -22.11 -8.89
CA PHE A 374 10.62 -21.14 -9.96
C PHE A 374 10.56 -21.82 -11.33
N LYS A 375 9.82 -21.22 -12.26
CA LYS A 375 9.72 -21.70 -13.64
C LYS A 375 10.79 -21.02 -14.51
N ARG A 376 11.67 -21.81 -15.13
CA ARG A 376 12.64 -21.29 -16.10
C ARG A 376 11.95 -21.05 -17.45
N SER A 377 12.15 -19.90 -18.07
CA SER A 377 11.59 -19.60 -19.39
C SER A 377 12.06 -20.63 -20.43
N GLY A 378 11.12 -21.23 -21.17
CA GLY A 378 11.41 -22.25 -22.19
C GLY A 378 11.61 -23.67 -21.65
N SER A 379 11.53 -23.88 -20.33
CA SER A 379 11.52 -25.20 -19.70
C SER A 379 10.16 -25.46 -19.06
N ASP A 380 9.67 -26.67 -19.26
CA ASP A 380 8.45 -27.16 -18.59
C ASP A 380 8.71 -27.69 -17.18
N ARG A 381 9.99 -27.85 -16.78
CA ARG A 381 10.36 -28.34 -15.45
C ARG A 381 10.64 -27.16 -14.51
N PRO A 382 9.99 -27.09 -13.33
CA PRO A 382 10.33 -26.11 -12.32
C PRO A 382 11.71 -26.43 -11.73
N VAL A 383 12.45 -25.39 -11.33
CA VAL A 383 13.75 -25.50 -10.70
C VAL A 383 13.56 -25.26 -9.20
N GLU A 384 14.01 -26.24 -8.40
CA GLU A 384 14.16 -26.04 -6.96
C GLU A 384 15.41 -25.19 -6.72
N TYR A 385 15.24 -24.07 -6.03
CA TYR A 385 16.35 -23.19 -5.65
C TYR A 385 16.57 -23.15 -4.14
N TYR A 386 15.62 -23.67 -3.36
CA TYR A 386 15.71 -23.68 -1.90
C TYR A 386 14.86 -24.80 -1.30
N SER A 387 15.35 -25.44 -0.25
CA SER A 387 14.58 -26.41 0.53
C SER A 387 15.15 -26.55 1.93
N ARG A 388 14.33 -26.32 2.96
CA ARG A 388 14.73 -26.48 4.37
C ARG A 388 13.84 -27.50 5.09
N LEU A 389 13.88 -28.74 4.61
CA LEU A 389 13.29 -29.89 5.29
C LEU A 389 14.32 -30.49 6.28
N PRO A 390 13.93 -30.85 7.52
CA PRO A 390 14.79 -31.59 8.45
C PRO A 390 15.33 -32.89 7.85
N LYS A 391 16.51 -33.35 8.30
CA LYS A 391 17.15 -34.58 7.78
C LYS A 391 16.33 -35.86 7.99
N HIS A 392 15.46 -35.90 9.01
CA HIS A 392 14.57 -37.02 9.31
C HIS A 392 13.13 -36.51 9.49
N GLY A 393 12.24 -36.77 8.52
CA GLY A 393 10.87 -36.25 8.56
C GLY A 393 9.86 -37.16 9.23
N GLY A 394 9.97 -38.48 9.02
CA GLY A 394 8.97 -39.48 9.43
C GLY A 394 8.63 -39.49 10.92
N ASP A 395 9.59 -39.21 11.80
CA ASP A 395 9.36 -39.19 13.25
C ASP A 395 8.84 -37.84 13.78
N SER A 396 8.62 -36.83 12.94
CA SER A 396 8.29 -35.45 13.37
C SER A 396 7.04 -34.85 12.72
N CYS A 397 6.53 -35.46 11.65
CA CYS A 397 5.40 -34.94 10.88
C CYS A 397 4.46 -36.07 10.45
N ASP A 398 3.23 -36.06 10.97
CA ASP A 398 2.20 -37.02 10.58
C ASP A 398 1.46 -36.53 9.31
N ILE A 399 1.29 -35.21 9.18
CA ILE A 399 0.52 -34.58 8.09
C ILE A 399 1.24 -33.33 7.60
N ALA A 400 1.52 -33.27 6.29
CA ALA A 400 2.10 -32.10 5.64
C ALA A 400 1.05 -31.34 4.82
N PHE A 401 0.82 -30.06 5.16
CA PHE A 401 -0.06 -29.15 4.44
C PHE A 401 0.75 -28.31 3.44
N ILE A 402 0.61 -28.58 2.15
CA ILE A 402 1.21 -27.77 1.08
C ILE A 402 0.38 -26.50 0.90
N LEU A 403 1.03 -25.33 0.90
CA LEU A 403 0.35 -24.04 0.73
C LEU A 403 0.77 -23.41 -0.60
N ASP A 404 -0.19 -23.28 -1.52
CA ASP A 404 0.01 -22.59 -2.80
C ASP A 404 -1.34 -22.00 -3.28
N PRO A 405 -1.46 -20.67 -3.45
CA PRO A 405 -2.73 -20.05 -3.80
C PRO A 405 -3.31 -20.49 -5.14
N VAL A 406 -2.49 -20.97 -6.09
CA VAL A 406 -2.95 -21.35 -7.44
C VAL A 406 -2.32 -22.65 -7.92
N VAL A 407 -3.14 -23.67 -8.17
CA VAL A 407 -2.72 -24.90 -8.88
C VAL A 407 -3.14 -24.81 -10.36
N ALA A 408 -2.24 -24.31 -11.20
CA ALA A 408 -2.49 -24.18 -12.63
C ALA A 408 -2.26 -25.51 -13.38
N THR A 409 -1.01 -25.88 -13.65
CA THR A 409 -0.64 -27.12 -14.38
C THR A 409 -0.21 -28.26 -13.46
N ALA A 410 -0.20 -28.03 -12.14
CA ALA A 410 0.42 -28.89 -11.12
C ALA A 410 1.94 -29.16 -11.26
N LYS A 411 2.60 -28.73 -12.34
CA LYS A 411 4.03 -28.98 -12.59
C LYS A 411 4.94 -28.53 -11.44
N THR A 412 4.59 -27.47 -10.72
CA THR A 412 5.33 -27.00 -9.53
C THR A 412 5.09 -27.86 -8.29
N MET A 413 3.85 -28.31 -8.10
CA MET A 413 3.42 -29.00 -6.88
C MET A 413 3.79 -30.49 -6.89
N THR A 414 3.78 -31.14 -8.07
CA THR A 414 4.11 -32.56 -8.21
C THR A 414 5.51 -32.92 -7.68
N PRO A 415 6.61 -32.21 -8.04
CA PRO A 415 7.92 -32.47 -7.45
C PRO A 415 7.99 -32.22 -5.94
N VAL A 416 7.23 -31.25 -5.44
CA VAL A 416 7.15 -30.94 -4.00
C VAL A 416 6.49 -32.10 -3.24
N ILE A 417 5.40 -32.65 -3.76
CA ILE A 417 4.74 -33.84 -3.19
C ILE A 417 5.71 -35.02 -3.17
N ALA A 418 6.39 -35.32 -4.29
CA ALA A 418 7.37 -36.40 -4.36
C ALA A 418 8.47 -36.24 -3.30
N LYS A 419 8.95 -35.01 -3.09
CA LYS A 419 9.95 -34.68 -2.07
C LYS A 419 9.42 -34.88 -0.65
N LEU A 420 8.19 -34.49 -0.36
CA LEU A 420 7.58 -34.68 0.96
C LEU A 420 7.35 -36.16 1.28
N LYS A 421 6.98 -36.97 0.29
CA LYS A 421 6.91 -38.43 0.44
C LYS A 421 8.29 -39.02 0.76
N ALA A 422 9.33 -38.59 0.03
CA ALA A 422 10.71 -39.01 0.29
C ALA A 422 11.22 -38.55 1.67
N TRP A 423 10.74 -37.39 2.14
CA TRP A 423 11.03 -36.88 3.48
C TRP A 423 10.38 -37.70 4.61
N GLY A 424 9.32 -38.45 4.28
CA GLY A 424 8.61 -39.33 5.21
C GLY A 424 7.24 -38.82 5.64
N ALA A 425 6.65 -37.84 4.94
CA ALA A 425 5.28 -37.41 5.22
C ALA A 425 4.28 -38.52 4.83
N HIS A 426 3.57 -39.06 5.82
CA HIS A 426 2.60 -40.15 5.60
C HIS A 426 1.31 -39.69 4.93
N ARG A 427 0.88 -38.46 5.23
CA ARG A 427 -0.33 -37.86 4.67
C ARG A 427 -0.02 -36.44 4.19
N ILE A 428 -0.45 -36.12 2.97
CA ILE A 428 -0.18 -34.84 2.33
C ILE A 428 -1.50 -34.22 1.90
N VAL A 429 -1.71 -32.96 2.28
CA VAL A 429 -2.90 -32.18 1.96
C VAL A 429 -2.48 -30.90 1.26
N ALA A 430 -2.96 -30.68 0.04
CA ALA A 430 -2.72 -29.45 -0.71
C ALA A 430 -3.85 -28.45 -0.49
N CYS A 431 -3.51 -27.30 0.07
CA CYS A 431 -4.42 -26.18 0.31
C CYS A 431 -4.23 -25.11 -0.78
N THR A 432 -5.27 -24.87 -1.58
CA THR A 432 -5.23 -23.89 -2.66
C THR A 432 -6.50 -23.06 -2.75
N VAL A 433 -6.42 -21.85 -3.32
CA VAL A 433 -7.60 -20.99 -3.51
C VAL A 433 -8.25 -21.28 -4.86
N LEU A 434 -7.43 -21.28 -5.92
CA LEU A 434 -7.86 -21.62 -7.28
C LEU A 434 -7.09 -22.81 -7.82
N ALA A 435 -7.78 -23.68 -8.53
CA ALA A 435 -7.16 -24.74 -9.29
C ALA A 435 -7.70 -24.77 -10.73
N SER A 436 -7.00 -25.46 -11.63
CA SER A 436 -7.54 -25.83 -12.93
C SER A 436 -7.97 -27.30 -12.93
N ALA A 437 -9.01 -27.65 -13.68
CA ALA A 437 -9.43 -29.04 -13.79
C ALA A 437 -8.31 -29.94 -14.37
N GLU A 438 -7.56 -29.41 -15.36
CA GLU A 438 -6.41 -30.10 -15.96
C GLU A 438 -5.29 -30.33 -14.95
N GLY A 439 -4.93 -29.30 -14.18
CA GLY A 439 -3.90 -29.37 -13.15
C GLY A 439 -4.26 -30.34 -12.04
N LEU A 440 -5.52 -30.36 -11.60
CA LEU A 440 -5.99 -31.33 -10.59
C LEU A 440 -5.90 -32.78 -11.10
N ARG A 441 -6.29 -33.04 -12.35
CA ARG A 441 -6.16 -34.37 -12.96
C ARG A 441 -4.69 -34.78 -13.06
N ALA A 442 -3.83 -33.91 -13.57
CA ALA A 442 -2.40 -34.18 -13.68
C ALA A 442 -1.74 -34.43 -12.31
N LEU A 443 -2.16 -33.71 -11.27
CA LEU A 443 -1.68 -33.91 -9.91
C LEU A 443 -2.07 -35.30 -9.37
N HIS A 444 -3.34 -35.69 -9.52
CA HIS A 444 -3.84 -36.99 -9.02
C HIS A 444 -3.39 -38.17 -9.89
N GLU A 445 -3.12 -37.98 -11.17
CA GLU A 445 -2.48 -38.99 -12.00
C GLU A 445 -1.08 -39.32 -11.48
N ALA A 446 -0.31 -38.31 -11.07
CA ALA A 446 1.00 -38.51 -10.47
C ALA A 446 0.93 -38.97 -9.00
N HIS A 447 -0.04 -38.48 -8.24
CA HIS A 447 -0.16 -38.66 -6.79
C HIS A 447 -1.62 -38.84 -6.37
N PRO A 448 -2.22 -40.03 -6.61
CA PRO A 448 -3.65 -40.28 -6.37
C PRO A 448 -4.05 -40.31 -4.89
N ASP A 449 -3.07 -40.35 -4.00
CA ASP A 449 -3.20 -40.40 -2.54
C ASP A 449 -3.22 -39.01 -1.87
N VAL A 450 -2.97 -37.93 -2.62
CA VAL A 450 -2.96 -36.56 -2.08
C VAL A 450 -4.36 -35.98 -2.02
N GLU A 451 -4.72 -35.40 -0.89
CA GLU A 451 -5.96 -34.64 -0.75
C GLU A 451 -5.77 -33.20 -1.23
N VAL A 452 -6.73 -32.66 -1.98
CA VAL A 452 -6.68 -31.27 -2.44
C VAL A 452 -7.94 -30.52 -1.97
N TYR A 453 -7.75 -29.39 -1.31
CA TYR A 453 -8.83 -28.48 -0.91
C TYR A 453 -8.73 -27.19 -1.72
N ALA A 454 -9.76 -26.88 -2.49
CA ALA A 454 -9.82 -25.70 -3.35
C ALA A 454 -11.15 -24.95 -3.20
N ILE A 455 -11.18 -23.64 -3.43
CA ILE A 455 -12.43 -22.85 -3.36
C ILE A 455 -13.12 -22.83 -4.72
N GLN A 456 -12.37 -22.62 -5.80
CA GLN A 456 -12.90 -22.61 -7.16
C GLN A 456 -11.98 -23.35 -8.13
N VAL A 457 -12.59 -23.88 -9.19
CA VAL A 457 -11.90 -24.48 -10.33
C VAL A 457 -12.18 -23.64 -11.57
N ASP A 458 -11.11 -23.27 -12.27
CA ASP A 458 -11.17 -22.55 -13.54
C ASP A 458 -10.94 -23.50 -14.72
N GLY A 459 -11.60 -23.20 -15.84
CA GLY A 459 -11.71 -24.12 -16.96
C GLY A 459 -10.63 -24.02 -18.04
N ARG A 460 -9.79 -22.98 -18.08
CA ARG A 460 -8.83 -22.76 -19.19
C ARG A 460 -7.44 -22.42 -18.68
N LEU A 461 -6.42 -23.03 -19.26
CA LEU A 461 -5.02 -22.62 -19.13
C LEU A 461 -4.61 -21.81 -20.37
N ALA A 462 -3.81 -20.77 -20.16
CA ALA A 462 -3.16 -20.01 -21.22
C ALA A 462 -2.00 -20.83 -21.84
N ARG A 463 -1.49 -20.40 -23.00
CA ARG A 463 -0.37 -21.07 -23.70
C ARG A 463 0.92 -21.13 -22.88
N ASP A 464 1.11 -20.17 -21.97
CA ASP A 464 2.26 -20.12 -21.06
C ASP A 464 2.07 -20.96 -19.79
N GLY A 465 0.90 -21.60 -19.63
CA GLY A 465 0.50 -22.39 -18.47
C GLY A 465 -0.15 -21.58 -17.33
N GLY A 466 -0.45 -20.29 -17.54
CA GLY A 466 -1.20 -19.48 -16.58
C GLY A 466 -2.68 -19.86 -16.50
N LEU A 467 -3.30 -19.73 -15.32
CA LEU A 467 -4.73 -20.02 -15.14
C LEU A 467 -5.61 -18.87 -15.64
N LEU A 468 -6.68 -19.17 -16.39
CA LEU A 468 -7.64 -18.20 -16.90
C LEU A 468 -9.08 -18.57 -16.46
N PRO A 469 -9.86 -17.62 -15.89
CA PRO A 469 -9.50 -16.22 -15.64
C PRO A 469 -8.42 -16.02 -14.56
N GLY A 470 -8.20 -16.99 -13.66
CA GLY A 470 -7.10 -17.01 -12.69
C GLY A 470 -6.97 -15.76 -11.81
N LEU A 471 -5.75 -15.54 -11.28
CA LEU A 471 -5.39 -14.37 -10.43
C LEU A 471 -4.27 -13.50 -11.01
N GLY A 472 -3.71 -13.86 -12.17
CA GLY A 472 -2.37 -13.41 -12.58
C GLY A 472 -1.27 -14.07 -11.73
N ASP A 473 -0.08 -13.46 -11.67
CA ASP A 473 1.00 -13.94 -10.80
C ASP A 473 0.71 -13.59 -9.32
N ALA A 474 0.29 -14.59 -8.55
CA ALA A 474 -0.06 -14.40 -7.15
C ALA A 474 1.14 -13.94 -6.31
N GLY A 475 2.36 -14.38 -6.63
CA GLY A 475 3.57 -13.96 -5.92
C GLY A 475 3.81 -12.46 -6.11
N ASP A 476 3.77 -11.97 -7.35
CA ASP A 476 4.01 -10.55 -7.63
C ASP A 476 2.92 -9.65 -7.07
N ARG A 477 1.67 -10.11 -7.07
CA ARG A 477 0.54 -9.41 -6.45
C ARG A 477 0.62 -9.35 -4.93
N LEU A 478 1.23 -10.36 -4.28
CA LEU A 478 1.48 -10.35 -2.83
C LEU A 478 2.58 -9.36 -2.44
N PHE A 479 3.67 -9.33 -3.20
CA PHE A 479 4.90 -8.62 -2.83
C PHE A 479 5.12 -7.29 -3.57
N GLY A 480 4.21 -6.89 -4.46
CA GLY A 480 4.32 -5.62 -5.20
C GLY A 480 5.43 -5.61 -6.26
N ALA A 481 5.78 -6.80 -6.80
CA ALA A 481 6.89 -6.96 -7.74
C ALA A 481 6.48 -6.82 -9.22
N THR A 482 5.32 -6.20 -9.51
CA THR A 482 4.86 -5.96 -10.87
C THR A 482 5.84 -5.04 -11.62
N GLY A 483 6.58 -5.58 -12.58
CA GLY A 483 7.59 -4.84 -13.36
C GLY A 483 9.04 -5.02 -12.87
N VAL A 484 9.29 -5.92 -11.92
CA VAL A 484 10.66 -6.33 -11.56
C VAL A 484 11.18 -7.33 -12.60
N LEU A 485 12.48 -7.25 -12.89
CA LEU A 485 13.25 -8.13 -13.78
C LEU A 485 12.75 -9.58 -13.71
N SER A 486 12.36 -10.11 -14.87
CA SER A 486 11.99 -11.51 -15.03
C SER A 486 13.19 -12.42 -14.76
N ALA A 487 12.98 -13.71 -14.48
CA ALA A 487 14.08 -14.67 -14.38
C ALA A 487 14.94 -14.75 -15.67
N LYS A 488 14.44 -14.26 -16.81
CA LYS A 488 15.23 -14.08 -18.04
C LYS A 488 16.26 -12.96 -17.89
N ASP A 489 15.91 -11.88 -17.21
CA ASP A 489 16.77 -10.70 -17.05
C ASP A 489 17.87 -10.92 -15.99
N ILE A 490 17.63 -11.85 -15.06
CA ILE A 490 18.66 -12.32 -14.10
C ILE A 490 19.68 -13.24 -14.77
N VAL A 491 19.29 -13.96 -15.83
CA VAL A 491 20.15 -14.93 -16.54
C VAL A 491 20.81 -14.34 -17.80
N ALA A 492 20.26 -13.27 -18.39
CA ALA A 492 20.71 -12.71 -19.67
C ALA A 492 21.79 -11.62 -19.56
N ASN A 493 22.55 -11.55 -18.46
CA ASN A 493 23.51 -10.47 -18.23
C ASN A 493 24.98 -10.79 -18.57
N GLU A 494 25.23 -11.77 -19.46
CA GLU A 494 26.57 -11.95 -20.07
C GLU A 494 26.94 -10.79 -21.02
N ALA A 495 25.95 -10.03 -21.52
CA ALA A 495 26.18 -8.91 -22.43
C ALA A 495 26.65 -7.63 -21.71
N LEU A 496 26.23 -7.42 -20.46
CA LEU A 496 26.62 -6.24 -19.68
C LEU A 496 28.06 -6.37 -19.13
N GLU A 497 28.52 -7.58 -18.81
CA GLU A 497 29.93 -7.86 -18.49
C GLU A 497 30.85 -7.58 -19.68
N LYS A 498 30.42 -7.87 -20.92
CA LYS A 498 31.20 -7.56 -22.13
C LYS A 498 31.25 -6.07 -22.47
N GLN A 499 30.22 -5.30 -22.11
CA GLN A 499 30.18 -3.87 -22.37
C GLN A 499 30.96 -3.05 -21.32
N LEU A 500 31.13 -3.58 -20.11
CA LEU A 500 31.98 -3.00 -19.07
C LEU A 500 33.46 -3.42 -19.19
N ALA A 501 33.77 -4.47 -19.94
CA ALA A 501 35.14 -4.97 -20.17
C ALA A 501 35.93 -4.25 -21.29
N LEU A 502 35.33 -3.30 -22.01
CA LEU A 502 36.04 -2.50 -23.02
C LEU A 502 36.24 -1.08 -22.48
N GLY A 503 37.42 -0.88 -21.88
CA GLY A 503 37.90 0.42 -21.43
C GLY A 503 37.87 1.44 -22.56
N ALA A 504 37.04 2.45 -22.41
CA ALA A 504 37.14 3.70 -23.15
C ALA A 504 37.18 4.84 -22.13
N THR A 505 38.39 5.30 -21.86
CA THR A 505 38.71 6.57 -21.23
C THR A 505 37.89 7.69 -21.87
N TYR A 506 37.04 8.37 -21.10
CA TYR A 506 36.55 9.69 -21.48
C TYR A 506 37.30 10.74 -20.65
N ALA A 507 38.16 11.47 -21.35
CA ALA A 507 38.87 12.62 -20.88
C ALA A 507 37.89 13.75 -20.52
N TRP A 508 38.17 14.41 -19.40
CA TRP A 508 37.54 15.68 -19.06
C TRP A 508 38.28 16.78 -19.81
N GLU A 509 37.69 17.29 -20.89
CA GLU A 509 38.08 18.60 -21.44
C GLU A 509 37.23 19.71 -20.81
N GLU A 510 37.94 20.72 -20.31
CA GLU A 510 37.39 21.95 -19.77
C GLU A 510 36.60 22.71 -20.84
N ALA A 511 35.29 22.85 -20.63
CA ALA A 511 34.50 23.90 -21.27
C ALA A 511 33.54 24.49 -20.23
N GLY A 512 33.86 25.70 -19.78
CA GLY A 512 33.07 26.45 -18.83
C GLY A 512 31.68 26.80 -19.39
N ALA A 513 30.64 26.27 -18.76
CA ALA A 513 29.29 26.84 -18.80
C ALA A 513 28.54 26.44 -17.52
N ARG A 514 28.26 27.43 -16.66
CA ARG A 514 27.41 27.27 -15.47
C ARG A 514 25.99 26.86 -15.90
N PRO A 515 25.34 25.85 -15.29
CA PRO A 515 23.94 25.56 -15.58
C PRO A 515 23.03 26.66 -15.01
N THR A 516 22.20 27.23 -15.88
CA THR A 516 21.24 28.28 -15.57
C THR A 516 20.05 27.71 -14.80
N ARG A 517 19.75 28.32 -13.64
CA ARG A 517 18.55 28.05 -12.82
C ARG A 517 17.27 28.19 -13.68
N PRO A 518 16.25 27.34 -13.49
CA PRO A 518 14.94 27.60 -14.06
C PRO A 518 14.36 28.89 -13.45
N ARG A 519 13.93 29.80 -14.32
CA ARG A 519 13.30 31.08 -13.96
C ARG A 519 11.98 30.82 -13.23
N ARG A 520 11.86 31.35 -12.00
CA ARG A 520 10.57 31.55 -11.33
C ARG A 520 9.68 32.49 -12.17
N PRO A 521 8.35 32.30 -12.19
CA PRO A 521 7.44 33.32 -12.71
C PRO A 521 7.61 34.60 -11.89
N ARG A 522 7.72 35.75 -12.57
CA ARG A 522 7.69 37.07 -11.93
C ARG A 522 6.28 37.29 -11.37
N ALA A 523 6.23 37.60 -10.08
CA ALA A 523 5.07 38.24 -9.48
C ALA A 523 5.09 39.70 -9.90
N ASP A 524 4.14 40.09 -10.75
CA ASP A 524 3.77 41.49 -10.98
C ASP A 524 2.31 41.67 -10.55
N SER A 525 2.01 42.87 -10.06
CA SER A 525 0.78 43.36 -9.42
C SER A 525 0.55 42.91 -7.97
N ALA A 526 1.29 43.55 -7.08
CA ALA A 526 0.78 43.88 -5.76
C ALA A 526 -0.28 44.99 -5.91
N GLU A 527 -1.55 44.66 -5.71
CA GLU A 527 -2.57 45.64 -5.35
C GLU A 527 -3.32 45.16 -4.10
N SER A 528 -3.00 45.86 -3.00
CA SER A 528 -3.86 46.20 -1.86
C SER A 528 -4.88 45.16 -1.37
N LEU A 529 -4.44 44.27 -0.49
CA LEU A 529 -5.28 43.84 0.64
C LEU A 529 -4.60 44.28 1.93
N THR A 530 -4.96 45.47 2.38
CA THR A 530 -4.80 45.93 3.75
C THR A 530 -5.54 44.96 4.69
N ARG A 531 -4.89 43.85 5.07
CA ARG A 531 -5.32 43.06 6.21
C ARG A 531 -5.07 43.89 7.46
N VAL A 532 -6.16 44.41 8.02
CA VAL A 532 -6.23 44.92 9.39
C VAL A 532 -5.57 43.87 10.29
N ARG A 533 -4.40 44.22 10.85
CA ARG A 533 -3.81 43.48 11.96
C ARG A 533 -4.74 43.66 13.15
N SER A 534 -5.70 42.77 13.31
CA SER A 534 -6.17 42.46 14.66
C SER A 534 -5.11 41.53 15.23
N GLU A 535 -4.42 41.96 16.30
CA GLU A 535 -3.80 40.98 17.17
C GLU A 535 -4.91 40.05 17.64
N PRO A 536 -4.84 38.75 17.34
CA PRO A 536 -5.95 37.89 17.63
C PRO A 536 -5.91 37.56 19.13
N SER A 537 -6.73 38.23 19.94
CA SER A 537 -7.04 37.84 21.31
C SER A 537 -8.20 36.84 21.31
N THR A 538 -8.05 35.69 21.97
CA THR A 538 -9.14 34.74 22.25
C THR A 538 -9.07 34.34 23.72
N LEU A 539 -10.25 34.20 24.33
CA LEU A 539 -10.49 33.85 25.72
C LEU A 539 -9.66 32.64 26.19
N ILE A 540 -8.69 32.93 27.05
CA ILE A 540 -8.24 31.96 28.05
C ILE A 540 -9.24 31.97 29.21
N LEU A 541 -9.48 30.81 29.83
CA LEU A 541 -10.10 30.74 31.15
C LEU A 541 -9.26 31.62 32.10
N GLY A 542 -9.70 32.85 32.37
CA GLY A 542 -8.96 33.84 33.17
C GLY A 542 -8.42 35.07 32.43
N ASP A 543 -8.77 35.31 31.15
CA ASP A 543 -8.52 36.64 30.57
C ASP A 543 -9.42 37.70 31.24
N VAL A 544 -8.77 38.61 31.98
CA VAL A 544 -9.37 39.55 32.95
C VAL A 544 -10.29 40.62 32.33
N SER A 545 -10.71 40.47 31.08
CA SER A 545 -11.66 41.37 30.40
C SER A 545 -12.85 40.69 29.75
N GLY A 546 -12.99 39.36 29.83
CA GLY A 546 -14.10 38.62 29.24
C GLY A 546 -14.78 37.71 30.25
N ASN A 547 -15.98 38.11 30.69
CA ASN A 547 -17.05 37.34 31.31
C ASN A 547 -16.69 35.94 31.86
N THR A 548 -16.91 35.71 33.16
CA THR A 548 -16.85 34.43 33.87
C THR A 548 -17.91 33.39 33.42
N GLY A 549 -18.29 33.38 32.14
CA GLY A 549 -19.43 32.63 31.60
C GLY A 549 -19.00 31.54 30.62
N GLU A 550 -19.28 30.29 30.99
CA GLU A 550 -19.47 29.10 30.14
C GLU A 550 -18.54 28.90 28.91
N ILE A 551 -17.61 27.93 29.01
CA ILE A 551 -16.91 27.34 27.85
C ILE A 551 -17.96 26.83 26.82
N PRO A 552 -17.91 27.25 25.54
CA PRO A 552 -18.87 26.86 24.50
C PRO A 552 -18.95 25.35 24.22
N LEU A 553 -20.14 24.83 23.89
CA LEU A 553 -20.36 23.41 23.59
C LEU A 553 -19.93 23.01 22.15
N PRO A 554 -19.56 21.73 21.90
CA PRO A 554 -19.23 21.20 20.56
C PRO A 554 -20.37 21.43 19.56
N LYS A 555 -20.05 21.80 18.31
CA LYS A 555 -20.98 21.75 17.17
C LYS A 555 -20.61 20.58 16.25
N SER A 556 -21.56 19.69 15.96
CA SER A 556 -21.39 18.60 14.98
C SER A 556 -21.44 19.14 13.55
N GLU A 557 -20.56 18.67 12.67
CA GLU A 557 -20.67 18.91 11.23
C GLU A 557 -21.63 17.89 10.58
N ASP A 558 -22.39 18.32 9.58
CA ASP A 558 -23.24 17.44 8.75
C ASP A 558 -22.37 16.43 7.97
N GLU A 559 -22.82 15.18 7.90
CA GLU A 559 -22.09 14.02 7.35
C GLU A 559 -21.70 14.11 5.85
N ALA A 560 -22.16 15.14 5.14
CA ALA A 560 -22.09 15.21 3.67
C ALA A 560 -20.80 15.82 3.09
N ALA A 561 -19.92 16.42 3.90
CA ALA A 561 -18.74 17.12 3.39
C ALA A 561 -17.43 16.42 3.76
N THR A 562 -16.88 15.59 2.85
CA THR A 562 -15.45 15.26 2.91
C THR A 562 -14.67 16.49 2.44
N GLN A 563 -14.28 17.39 3.36
CA GLN A 563 -13.46 18.55 3.03
C GLN A 563 -12.08 18.11 2.53
N LEU A 564 -11.78 18.38 1.27
CA LEU A 564 -10.56 17.94 0.58
C LEU A 564 -9.38 18.92 0.70
N THR A 565 -9.57 20.10 1.28
CA THR A 565 -8.51 21.11 1.46
C THR A 565 -8.90 22.13 2.55
N THR A 566 -7.90 22.65 3.27
CA THR A 566 -8.01 23.83 4.14
C THR A 566 -8.09 25.11 3.30
N HIS A 567 -9.15 25.27 2.50
CA HIS A 567 -9.45 26.57 1.91
C HIS A 567 -9.97 27.54 2.99
N ASP A 568 -9.60 28.80 2.80
CA ASP A 568 -9.61 29.93 3.73
C ASP A 568 -11.02 30.38 4.21
N GLY A 569 -12.06 29.56 4.05
CA GLY A 569 -13.45 30.00 4.18
C GLY A 569 -14.43 29.10 4.92
N SER A 570 -14.04 27.91 5.41
CA SER A 570 -15.04 26.94 5.95
C SER A 570 -14.67 26.23 7.25
N PHE A 571 -13.71 26.76 8.03
CA PHE A 571 -13.56 26.41 9.44
C PHE A 571 -14.03 27.62 10.27
N GLY A 572 -14.85 27.39 11.31
CA GLY A 572 -15.30 28.45 12.21
C GLY A 572 -14.11 29.26 12.78
N PRO A 573 -14.27 30.57 13.02
CA PRO A 573 -13.17 31.51 13.27
C PRO A 573 -12.44 31.36 14.63
N ASP A 574 -12.66 30.28 15.39
CA ASP A 574 -12.28 30.24 16.81
C ASP A 574 -11.77 28.87 17.29
N PRO A 575 -10.54 28.46 16.92
CA PRO A 575 -9.90 27.27 17.48
C PRO A 575 -9.64 27.44 18.99
N CYS A 576 -9.77 26.36 19.75
CA CYS A 576 -9.53 26.37 21.20
C CYS A 576 -8.08 26.74 21.51
N ARG A 577 -7.81 27.99 21.91
CA ARG A 577 -6.42 28.45 22.10
C ARG A 577 -5.76 27.85 23.32
N MET A 578 -4.44 27.79 23.25
CA MET A 578 -3.58 27.21 24.29
C MET A 578 -2.48 28.20 24.65
N ARG A 579 -2.19 28.34 25.95
CA ARG A 579 -1.01 29.07 26.46
C ARG A 579 0.06 28.06 26.86
N TRP A 580 0.97 27.76 25.93
CA TRP A 580 2.09 26.87 26.21
C TRP A 580 2.95 27.42 27.36
N GLY A 581 3.29 26.59 28.35
CA GLY A 581 4.01 26.99 29.55
C GLY A 581 3.17 27.67 30.64
N ALA A 582 1.84 27.77 30.51
CA ALA A 582 1.01 28.28 31.60
C ALA A 582 1.06 27.38 32.85
N THR A 583 0.92 28.00 34.02
CA THR A 583 1.19 27.34 35.32
C THR A 583 0.13 26.32 35.71
N THR A 584 -1.14 26.56 35.35
CA THR A 584 -2.24 25.65 35.65
C THR A 584 -2.77 25.01 34.37
N PRO A 585 -3.30 23.77 34.43
CA PRO A 585 -3.97 23.13 33.30
C PRO A 585 -5.12 23.98 32.74
N SER A 586 -5.87 24.67 33.61
CA SER A 586 -7.00 25.50 33.21
C SER A 586 -6.57 26.69 32.36
N ASP A 587 -5.50 27.38 32.75
CA ASP A 587 -4.94 28.50 31.98
C ASP A 587 -4.22 28.04 30.70
N ARG A 588 -3.65 26.83 30.75
CA ARG A 588 -2.91 26.21 29.64
C ARG A 588 -3.88 25.79 28.53
N GLY A 589 -4.94 25.05 28.86
CA GLY A 589 -5.86 24.39 27.92
C GLY A 589 -5.41 23.00 27.43
N PRO A 590 -6.30 22.10 26.96
CA PRO A 590 -5.90 20.76 26.51
C PRO A 590 -5.34 20.74 25.07
N VAL A 591 -4.53 19.73 24.73
CA VAL A 591 -4.13 19.43 23.34
C VAL A 591 -5.30 18.73 22.64
N LEU A 592 -5.77 19.33 21.55
CA LEU A 592 -6.94 18.87 20.79
C LEU A 592 -6.56 18.65 19.32
N ALA A 593 -6.13 17.43 18.99
CA ALA A 593 -5.91 16.97 17.62
C ALA A 593 -7.07 16.07 17.16
N THR A 594 -8.30 16.52 17.40
CA THR A 594 -9.52 15.73 17.14
C THR A 594 -9.85 15.66 15.65
N THR A 595 -10.34 14.49 15.22
CA THR A 595 -10.90 14.25 13.89
C THR A 595 -12.44 14.24 13.90
N ARG A 596 -13.07 14.54 15.04
CA ARG A 596 -14.52 14.50 15.25
C ARG A 596 -15.15 15.88 15.20
N HIS A 597 -14.51 16.84 15.88
CA HIS A 597 -14.97 18.22 15.96
C HIS A 597 -13.86 19.13 15.44
N THR A 598 -13.78 19.26 14.12
CA THR A 598 -12.80 20.09 13.39
C THR A 598 -12.70 21.51 13.93
N THR A 599 -13.81 22.08 14.42
CA THR A 599 -13.90 23.41 15.03
C THR A 599 -13.20 23.52 16.40
N GLN A 600 -12.98 22.42 17.11
CA GLN A 600 -12.28 22.40 18.41
C GLN A 600 -10.77 22.25 18.29
N ARG A 601 -10.26 21.95 17.10
CA ARG A 601 -8.87 21.58 16.87
C ARG A 601 -7.91 22.74 17.15
N ASN A 602 -6.86 22.47 17.92
CA ASN A 602 -5.80 23.43 18.21
C ASN A 602 -4.38 22.91 17.92
N ALA A 603 -4.28 21.72 17.33
CA ALA A 603 -3.02 21.08 16.96
C ALA A 603 -3.08 20.49 15.54
N ILE A 604 -1.96 20.57 14.83
CA ILE A 604 -1.70 19.92 13.54
C ILE A 604 -1.40 18.43 13.78
N GLY A 605 -1.78 17.55 12.85
CA GLY A 605 -1.61 16.10 13.00
C GLY A 605 -2.78 15.42 13.72
N ALA A 606 -2.50 14.29 14.37
CA ALA A 606 -3.50 13.44 15.03
C ALA A 606 -2.93 12.74 16.27
N HIS A 607 -3.79 12.45 17.25
CA HIS A 607 -3.47 11.53 18.36
C HIS A 607 -3.13 10.12 17.85
N ALA A 608 -2.43 9.33 18.66
CA ALA A 608 -1.89 8.00 18.31
C ALA A 608 -0.62 8.04 17.43
N GLY A 609 -0.05 9.22 17.18
CA GLY A 609 1.19 9.41 16.42
C GLY A 609 1.21 8.63 15.10
N GLY A 610 2.27 7.86 14.86
CA GLY A 610 2.41 6.98 13.68
C GLY A 610 1.33 5.89 13.55
N TYR A 611 0.58 5.58 14.61
CA TYR A 611 -0.52 4.60 14.58
C TYR A 611 -1.86 5.19 14.14
N SER A 612 -1.96 6.52 13.98
CA SER A 612 -3.16 7.19 13.50
C SER A 612 -3.65 6.64 12.16
N VAL A 613 -2.74 6.22 11.26
CA VAL A 613 -3.08 5.58 9.98
C VAL A 613 -3.78 4.23 10.19
N TYR A 614 -3.32 3.40 11.13
CA TYR A 614 -3.99 2.14 11.47
C TYR A 614 -5.35 2.38 12.10
N ARG A 615 -5.48 3.41 12.95
CA ARG A 615 -6.77 3.84 13.49
C ARG A 615 -7.72 4.27 12.36
N ALA A 616 -7.24 5.03 11.37
CA ALA A 616 -8.03 5.42 10.21
C ALA A 616 -8.51 4.20 9.40
N LEU A 617 -7.65 3.18 9.23
CA LEU A 617 -8.05 1.92 8.61
C LEU A 617 -9.12 1.17 9.42
N ALA A 618 -9.02 1.16 10.75
CA ALA A 618 -10.02 0.55 11.61
C ALA A 618 -11.36 1.28 11.55
N VAL A 619 -11.36 2.62 11.47
CA VAL A 619 -12.58 3.42 11.24
C VAL A 619 -13.17 3.12 9.86
N ALA A 620 -12.37 3.16 8.79
CA ALA A 620 -12.82 2.88 7.43
C ALA A 620 -13.35 1.43 7.26
N ALA A 621 -12.81 0.48 8.02
CA ALA A 621 -13.27 -0.90 8.07
C ALA A 621 -14.50 -1.12 8.97
N GLY A 622 -15.06 -0.05 9.57
CA GLY A 622 -16.19 -0.13 10.50
C GLY A 622 -15.89 -0.86 11.80
N LYS A 623 -14.61 -1.04 12.17
CA LYS A 623 -14.18 -1.70 13.41
C LYS A 623 -14.10 -0.75 14.60
N ILE A 624 -13.97 0.54 14.34
CA ILE A 624 -14.04 1.60 15.32
C ILE A 624 -15.10 2.58 14.82
N ASP A 625 -16.13 2.81 15.61
CA ASP A 625 -17.06 3.91 15.36
C ASP A 625 -16.30 5.24 15.46
N ARG A 626 -16.40 6.07 14.42
CA ARG A 626 -15.72 7.36 14.33
C ARG A 626 -16.13 8.28 15.48
N ASP A 627 -17.40 8.20 15.88
CA ASP A 627 -18.03 9.18 16.76
C ASP A 627 -18.05 8.70 18.24
N ALA A 628 -17.76 7.42 18.49
CA ALA A 628 -17.68 6.85 19.83
C ALA A 628 -16.70 7.59 20.77
N LEU A 629 -17.22 8.07 21.91
CA LEU A 629 -16.44 8.74 22.96
C LEU A 629 -15.79 7.71 23.89
N PRO A 630 -14.44 7.63 23.93
CA PRO A 630 -13.76 6.78 24.90
C PRO A 630 -13.88 7.36 26.31
N GLN A 631 -14.14 6.52 27.32
CA GLN A 631 -14.23 6.93 28.72
C GLN A 631 -12.85 7.10 29.36
N LEU A 632 -12.09 8.08 28.88
CA LEU A 632 -10.71 8.34 29.32
C LEU A 632 -10.62 8.95 30.72
N GLY A 633 -11.72 9.51 31.23
CA GLY A 633 -11.80 10.03 32.60
C GLY A 633 -11.54 8.98 33.68
N LEU A 634 -11.74 7.69 33.36
CA LEU A 634 -11.55 6.56 34.28
C LEU A 634 -10.09 6.08 34.42
N THR A 635 -9.15 6.68 33.68
CA THR A 635 -7.75 6.24 33.69
C THR A 635 -6.90 7.23 34.49
N THR A 636 -6.46 6.83 35.68
CA THR A 636 -5.51 7.61 36.51
C THR A 636 -4.10 7.02 36.40
N PRO A 637 -3.05 7.86 36.29
CA PRO A 637 -1.65 7.40 36.30
C PRO A 637 -1.31 6.54 37.52
N ALA A 638 -0.56 5.45 37.31
CA ALA A 638 -0.12 4.57 38.42
C ALA A 638 0.99 5.18 39.30
N ALA A 639 1.57 6.30 38.89
CA ALA A 639 2.50 7.09 39.67
C ALA A 639 2.24 8.57 39.40
N LYS A 640 2.33 9.39 40.44
CA LYS A 640 2.23 10.84 40.32
C LYS A 640 3.58 11.40 39.88
N ILE A 641 3.59 12.16 38.78
CA ILE A 641 4.75 12.92 38.30
C ILE A 641 4.31 14.38 38.25
N GLY A 642 5.12 15.26 38.83
CA GLY A 642 4.92 16.71 38.85
C GLY A 642 3.65 17.20 39.57
N PRO A 643 3.25 18.47 39.32
CA PRO A 643 3.89 19.40 38.37
C PRO A 643 5.24 19.93 38.86
N HIS A 644 6.24 19.94 37.97
CA HIS A 644 7.58 20.50 38.26
C HIS A 644 7.73 21.91 37.68
N GLU A 645 8.73 22.68 38.16
CA GLU A 645 8.96 24.06 37.74
C GLU A 645 9.15 24.19 36.22
N ALA A 646 9.89 23.26 35.61
CA ALA A 646 10.17 23.26 34.17
C ALA A 646 8.90 23.21 33.30
N TRP A 647 7.77 22.70 33.81
CA TRP A 647 6.50 22.66 33.06
C TRP A 647 5.91 24.05 32.82
N ARG A 648 6.31 25.03 33.64
CA ARG A 648 5.88 26.43 33.57
C ARG A 648 6.79 27.27 32.66
N ASN A 649 7.85 26.67 32.13
CA ASN A 649 8.78 27.33 31.22
C ASN A 649 8.48 26.87 29.78
N SER A 650 7.98 27.80 28.97
CA SER A 650 7.61 27.54 27.57
C SER A 650 8.78 27.12 26.67
N ASP A 651 10.02 27.34 27.10
CA ASP A 651 11.23 26.93 26.37
C ASP A 651 11.82 25.59 26.85
N ALA A 652 11.51 25.18 28.09
CA ALA A 652 12.11 24.00 28.72
C ALA A 652 11.56 22.69 28.14
N ILE A 653 10.25 22.63 27.86
CA ILE A 653 9.58 21.46 27.28
C ILE A 653 8.83 21.91 26.02
N VAL A 654 9.24 21.43 24.84
CA VAL A 654 8.68 21.85 23.54
C VAL A 654 8.33 20.68 22.62
N THR A 655 8.57 19.44 23.03
CA THR A 655 8.34 18.23 22.21
C THR A 655 7.48 17.15 22.86
N MET A 656 6.94 17.43 24.04
CA MET A 656 5.93 16.62 24.71
C MET A 656 4.95 17.51 25.48
N ASP A 657 3.76 16.98 25.80
CA ASP A 657 2.76 17.67 26.61
C ASP A 657 3.02 17.40 28.11
N PRO A 658 3.45 18.39 28.91
CA PRO A 658 3.71 18.17 30.34
C PRO A 658 2.49 17.69 31.13
N TRP A 659 1.28 18.05 30.69
CA TRP A 659 0.01 17.68 31.32
C TRP A 659 -0.65 16.45 30.69
N GLY A 660 0.03 15.80 29.74
CA GLY A 660 -0.52 14.74 28.89
C GLY A 660 -0.98 13.48 29.63
N HIS A 661 -0.51 13.23 30.85
CA HIS A 661 -0.91 12.11 31.73
C HIS A 661 -2.02 12.48 32.71
N ALA A 662 -2.18 13.77 33.01
CA ALA A 662 -3.05 14.26 34.07
C ALA A 662 -4.39 14.77 33.52
N ILE A 663 -4.95 14.12 32.49
CA ILE A 663 -6.13 14.67 31.79
C ILE A 663 -7.39 14.72 32.65
N SER A 664 -7.63 13.73 33.52
CA SER A 664 -8.81 13.71 34.39
C SER A 664 -8.69 14.76 35.50
N GLU A 665 -7.49 14.96 36.05
CA GLU A 665 -7.21 15.93 37.12
C GLU A 665 -7.13 17.37 36.56
N GLY A 666 -6.47 17.56 35.42
CA GLY A 666 -6.21 18.87 34.83
C GLY A 666 -7.29 19.37 33.87
N PHE A 667 -8.00 18.48 33.18
CA PHE A 667 -8.96 18.84 32.13
C PHE A 667 -10.35 18.21 32.32
N GLY A 668 -10.70 17.76 33.53
CA GLY A 668 -12.02 17.17 33.83
C GLY A 668 -13.20 18.04 33.38
N ALA A 669 -13.16 19.35 33.68
CA ALA A 669 -14.20 20.30 33.26
C ALA A 669 -14.35 20.43 31.73
N TRP A 670 -13.32 20.08 30.95
CA TRP A 670 -13.39 20.04 29.48
C TRP A 670 -14.02 18.73 28.99
N LEU A 671 -13.65 17.61 29.63
CA LEU A 671 -14.25 16.29 29.37
C LEU A 671 -15.76 16.31 29.64
N ASP A 672 -16.19 16.92 30.76
CA ASP A 672 -17.60 17.04 31.15
C ASP A 672 -18.42 17.84 30.12
N LYS A 673 -17.77 18.74 29.37
CA LYS A 673 -18.39 19.53 28.29
C LYS A 673 -18.34 18.86 26.92
N GLY A 674 -17.84 17.62 26.85
CA GLY A 674 -17.78 16.84 25.62
C GLY A 674 -16.60 17.15 24.70
N TYR A 675 -15.54 17.81 25.19
CA TYR A 675 -14.32 17.98 24.41
C TYR A 675 -13.57 16.64 24.26
N ASP A 676 -12.99 16.40 23.07
CA ASP A 676 -12.19 15.21 22.77
C ASP A 676 -10.76 15.33 23.31
N VAL A 677 -10.63 15.49 24.63
CA VAL A 677 -9.34 15.53 25.34
C VAL A 677 -8.81 14.10 25.47
N ARG A 678 -7.63 13.83 24.89
CA ARG A 678 -6.98 12.52 24.96
C ARG A 678 -5.61 12.60 25.63
N PRO A 679 -5.22 11.58 26.41
CA PRO A 679 -3.90 11.57 27.01
C PRO A 679 -2.85 11.36 25.92
N THR A 680 -1.76 12.10 26.02
CA THR A 680 -0.54 11.93 25.21
C THR A 680 0.55 11.26 26.02
N ILE A 681 0.35 11.06 27.33
CA ILE A 681 1.23 10.32 28.21
C ILE A 681 0.40 9.32 29.03
N ALA A 682 0.88 8.09 29.17
CA ALA A 682 0.27 7.08 30.03
C ALA A 682 1.32 6.45 30.96
N ILE A 683 1.03 6.38 32.26
CA ILE A 683 1.95 5.89 33.29
C ILE A 683 1.36 4.65 33.95
N THR A 684 2.13 3.56 33.98
CA THR A 684 1.73 2.29 34.60
C THR A 684 2.90 1.60 35.31
N LYS A 685 2.61 0.56 36.10
CA LYS A 685 3.63 -0.34 36.65
C LYS A 685 3.80 -1.54 35.72
N ALA A 686 5.02 -2.05 35.60
CA ALA A 686 5.32 -3.20 34.77
C ALA A 686 6.39 -4.09 35.39
N HIS A 687 6.29 -5.38 35.06
CA HIS A 687 7.36 -6.35 35.27
C HIS A 687 8.05 -6.56 33.91
N VAL A 688 9.36 -6.36 33.87
CA VAL A 688 10.17 -6.41 32.66
C VAL A 688 11.23 -7.49 32.83
N GLN A 689 11.05 -8.60 32.12
CA GLN A 689 12.00 -9.70 32.09
C GLN A 689 12.86 -9.58 30.84
N LEU A 690 14.15 -9.31 31.03
CA LEU A 690 15.14 -9.20 29.96
C LEU A 690 16.16 -10.34 30.10
N PRO A 691 16.48 -11.07 29.02
CA PRO A 691 17.51 -12.11 29.05
C PRO A 691 18.85 -11.65 29.64
N GLU A 692 19.20 -10.38 29.43
CA GLU A 692 20.45 -9.79 29.93
C GLU A 692 20.44 -9.58 31.44
N CYS A 693 19.28 -9.36 32.06
CA CYS A 693 19.18 -9.33 33.52
C CYS A 693 19.43 -10.73 34.11
N LEU A 694 18.87 -11.76 33.48
CA LEU A 694 19.13 -13.15 33.88
C LEU A 694 20.61 -13.53 33.68
N GLU A 695 21.23 -13.10 32.58
CA GLU A 695 22.65 -13.31 32.35
C GLU A 695 23.53 -12.53 33.34
N ALA A 696 23.16 -11.29 33.68
CA ALA A 696 23.83 -10.51 34.70
C ALA A 696 23.74 -11.18 36.09
N LEU A 697 22.62 -11.81 36.44
CA LEU A 697 22.48 -12.62 37.65
C LEU A 697 23.42 -13.84 37.63
N ARG A 698 23.47 -14.58 36.51
CA ARG A 698 24.37 -15.74 36.35
C ARG A 698 25.85 -15.36 36.47
N MET A 699 26.20 -14.22 35.89
CA MET A 699 27.55 -13.64 35.93
C MET A 699 27.83 -12.87 37.23
N GLN A 700 26.90 -12.87 38.19
CA GLN A 700 27.00 -12.18 39.49
C GLN A 700 27.25 -10.66 39.37
N ARG A 701 26.86 -10.05 38.24
CA ARG A 701 26.90 -8.59 38.02
C ARG A 701 25.68 -7.90 38.62
N LEU A 702 24.58 -8.63 38.78
CA LEU A 702 23.40 -8.23 39.54
C LEU A 702 23.14 -9.22 40.67
N THR A 703 22.44 -8.76 41.71
CA THR A 703 21.97 -9.60 42.82
C THR A 703 20.48 -9.33 43.01
N PRO A 704 19.63 -10.36 43.15
CA PRO A 704 18.20 -10.14 43.35
C PRO A 704 17.94 -9.59 44.76
N ASP A 705 16.99 -8.66 44.87
CA ASP A 705 16.54 -8.08 46.13
C ASP A 705 15.05 -8.36 46.41
N GLY A 706 14.36 -8.98 45.45
CA GLY A 706 12.93 -9.31 45.53
C GLY A 706 11.99 -8.11 45.37
N THR A 707 12.51 -6.89 45.23
CA THR A 707 11.69 -5.66 45.14
C THR A 707 11.92 -4.91 43.83
N VAL A 708 13.18 -4.64 43.47
CA VAL A 708 13.57 -4.03 42.20
C VAL A 708 13.88 -5.11 41.16
N LEU A 709 14.49 -6.21 41.59
CA LEU A 709 14.90 -7.35 40.77
C LEU A 709 14.60 -8.66 41.50
N THR A 710 13.80 -9.51 40.88
CA THR A 710 13.50 -10.86 41.36
C THR A 710 14.60 -11.86 40.97
N ASP A 711 14.58 -13.03 41.59
CA ASP A 711 15.52 -14.13 41.36
C ASP A 711 15.47 -14.72 39.94
N ASP A 712 14.32 -14.65 39.28
CA ASP A 712 14.12 -15.06 37.89
C ASP A 712 14.56 -14.01 36.84
N GLY A 713 15.18 -12.91 37.28
CA GLY A 713 15.67 -11.83 36.42
C GLY A 713 14.59 -10.83 35.97
N THR A 714 13.41 -10.87 36.56
CA THR A 714 12.35 -9.89 36.29
C THR A 714 12.59 -8.61 37.09
N SER A 715 12.59 -7.47 36.41
CA SER A 715 12.71 -6.16 37.05
C SER A 715 11.36 -5.47 37.20
N VAL A 716 11.14 -4.79 38.33
CA VAL A 716 9.90 -4.06 38.62
C VAL A 716 10.12 -2.58 38.31
N VAL A 717 9.30 -2.02 37.42
CA VAL A 717 9.47 -0.64 36.94
C VAL A 717 8.17 0.14 36.92
N THR A 718 8.29 1.46 37.09
CA THR A 718 7.27 2.40 36.59
C THR A 718 7.62 2.73 35.14
N LYS A 719 6.65 2.61 34.23
CA LYS A 719 6.85 2.97 32.82
C LYS A 719 5.90 4.09 32.41
N ALA A 720 6.41 5.05 31.65
CA ALA A 720 5.62 6.11 31.03
C ALA A 720 5.76 6.04 29.50
N ALA A 721 4.67 5.82 28.79
CA ALA A 721 4.60 5.93 27.34
C ALA A 721 4.23 7.37 26.97
N ILE A 722 4.99 7.99 26.06
CA ILE A 722 4.91 9.41 25.74
C ILE A 722 4.81 9.59 24.22
N GLU A 723 3.71 10.19 23.76
CA GLU A 723 3.54 10.65 22.38
C GLU A 723 4.19 12.02 22.17
N PRO A 724 4.82 12.26 21.01
CA PRO A 724 5.45 13.54 20.70
C PRO A 724 4.38 14.62 20.47
N VAL A 725 4.54 15.75 21.16
CA VAL A 725 3.68 16.95 21.01
C VAL A 725 4.59 18.16 20.89
N TRP A 726 4.74 18.68 19.68
CA TRP A 726 5.70 19.73 19.36
C TRP A 726 5.06 21.11 19.45
N TYR A 727 5.60 21.97 20.28
CA TYR A 727 5.38 23.41 20.24
C TYR A 727 6.33 24.04 19.21
N LEU A 728 5.81 24.31 18.02
CA LEU A 728 6.59 24.72 16.85
C LEU A 728 7.48 25.96 17.08
N PRO A 729 7.04 27.02 17.78
CA PRO A 729 7.92 28.16 18.10
C PRO A 729 9.13 27.75 18.93
N GLY A 730 8.92 26.89 19.94
CA GLY A 730 9.98 26.38 20.81
C GLY A 730 10.96 25.47 20.05
N VAL A 731 10.45 24.57 19.22
CA VAL A 731 11.30 23.73 18.35
C VAL A 731 12.13 24.59 17.40
N ALA A 732 11.53 25.59 16.75
CA ALA A 732 12.24 26.48 15.83
C ALA A 732 13.38 27.25 16.54
N LYS A 733 13.10 27.77 17.75
CA LYS A 733 14.09 28.42 18.60
C LYS A 733 15.28 27.50 18.92
N ARG A 734 15.03 26.23 19.24
CA ARG A 734 16.10 25.25 19.53
C ARG A 734 16.99 24.94 18.35
N PHE A 735 16.45 24.98 17.14
CA PHE A 735 17.22 24.80 15.91
C PHE A 735 17.78 26.11 15.35
N GLY A 736 17.58 27.25 16.03
CA GLY A 736 18.08 28.55 15.58
C GLY A 736 17.46 29.03 14.27
N VAL A 737 16.25 28.58 13.94
CA VAL A 737 15.53 28.95 12.72
C VAL A 737 14.22 29.67 13.05
N SER A 738 13.64 30.37 12.06
CA SER A 738 12.30 30.92 12.23
C SER A 738 11.24 29.82 12.21
N GLU A 739 10.12 30.03 12.89
CA GLU A 739 8.98 29.10 12.87
C GLU A 739 8.53 28.81 11.42
N ARG A 740 8.58 29.81 10.55
CA ARG A 740 8.23 29.67 9.13
C ARG A 740 9.18 28.70 8.40
N VAL A 741 10.49 28.85 8.59
CA VAL A 741 11.48 27.96 7.96
C VAL A 741 11.32 26.53 8.45
N LEU A 742 11.08 26.33 9.75
CA LEU A 742 10.80 25.00 10.31
C LEU A 742 9.56 24.38 9.65
N ARG A 743 8.45 25.13 9.56
CA ARG A 743 7.20 24.68 8.95
C ARG A 743 7.36 24.34 7.47
N ASP A 744 8.02 25.21 6.71
CA ASP A 744 8.27 24.99 5.27
C ASP A 744 9.11 23.72 5.06
N ALA A 745 10.14 23.49 5.89
CA ALA A 745 10.95 22.28 5.83
C ALA A 745 10.15 21.03 6.20
N LEU A 746 9.38 21.06 7.30
CA LEU A 746 8.51 19.95 7.70
C LEU A 746 7.49 19.61 6.60
N PHE A 747 6.88 20.62 5.97
CA PHE A 747 5.93 20.42 4.88
C PHE A 747 6.59 19.80 3.64
N ALA A 748 7.76 20.30 3.24
CA ALA A 748 8.48 19.80 2.08
C ALA A 748 8.99 18.36 2.27
N GLU A 749 9.65 18.08 3.39
CA GLU A 749 10.25 16.77 3.68
C GLU A 749 9.20 15.69 3.97
N THR A 750 7.98 16.09 4.37
CA THR A 750 6.84 15.17 4.47
C THR A 750 6.06 15.04 3.16
N ASN A 751 6.63 15.49 2.03
CA ASN A 751 5.99 15.46 0.72
C ASN A 751 4.58 16.07 0.73
N SER A 752 4.45 17.24 1.36
CA SER A 752 3.21 18.02 1.48
C SER A 752 2.08 17.37 2.29
N MET A 753 2.38 16.40 3.16
CA MET A 753 1.36 15.67 3.94
C MET A 753 0.50 16.53 4.88
N TYR A 754 1.02 17.66 5.36
CA TYR A 754 0.35 18.51 6.37
C TYR A 754 0.20 19.96 5.88
N PRO A 755 -0.80 20.27 5.02
CA PRO A 755 -1.01 21.61 4.47
C PRO A 755 -1.13 22.71 5.54
N GLU A 756 -1.65 22.38 6.72
CA GLU A 756 -1.83 23.30 7.84
C GLU A 756 -0.51 23.87 8.38
N LEU A 757 0.62 23.19 8.14
CA LEU A 757 1.94 23.76 8.44
C LEU A 757 2.15 25.09 7.70
N ILE A 758 1.55 25.24 6.51
CA ILE A 758 1.65 26.42 5.65
C ILE A 758 0.42 27.32 5.78
N SER A 759 -0.78 26.74 5.78
CA SER A 759 -2.05 27.49 5.71
C SER A 759 -2.58 27.96 7.06
N ARG A 760 -2.07 27.43 8.18
CA ARG A 760 -2.58 27.71 9.54
C ARG A 760 -1.44 28.10 10.48
N ASP A 761 -1.10 29.39 10.46
CA ASP A 761 -0.09 29.97 11.35
C ASP A 761 -0.57 30.12 12.80
N ASP A 762 -1.88 30.11 13.01
CA ASP A 762 -2.56 30.13 14.31
C ASP A 762 -2.36 28.83 15.11
N LEU A 763 -2.17 27.69 14.43
CA LEU A 763 -1.95 26.39 15.08
C LEU A 763 -0.48 26.20 15.45
N LYS A 764 -0.11 26.40 16.72
CA LYS A 764 1.28 26.31 17.20
C LYS A 764 1.73 24.93 17.65
N ILE A 765 0.81 23.98 17.78
CA ILE A 765 1.08 22.62 18.22
C ILE A 765 1.06 21.65 17.04
N PHE A 766 2.00 20.72 16.99
CA PHE A 766 2.08 19.67 15.99
C PHE A 766 2.29 18.31 16.64
N LEU A 767 1.46 17.32 16.31
CA LEU A 767 1.64 15.93 16.69
C LEU A 767 2.25 15.19 15.49
N PRO A 768 3.59 15.11 15.40
CA PRO A 768 4.24 14.43 14.28
C PRO A 768 3.94 12.93 14.30
N PRO A 769 3.76 12.28 13.13
CA PRO A 769 3.46 10.85 13.01
C PRO A 769 4.72 9.97 13.19
N ILE A 770 5.57 10.31 14.15
CA ILE A 770 6.83 9.62 14.41
C ILE A 770 6.70 8.66 15.60
N GLY A 771 7.73 7.83 15.81
CA GLY A 771 7.82 7.02 17.02
C GLY A 771 7.89 7.91 18.28
N GLY A 772 7.15 7.54 19.32
CA GLY A 772 7.21 8.20 20.62
C GLY A 772 8.43 7.81 21.45
N MET A 773 8.34 8.02 22.75
CA MET A 773 9.35 7.61 23.70
C MET A 773 8.73 6.88 24.90
N THR A 774 9.52 6.04 25.55
CA THR A 774 9.11 5.34 26.78
C THR A 774 10.16 5.57 27.85
N ALA A 775 9.76 6.09 29.01
CA ALA A 775 10.61 6.15 30.19
C ALA A 775 10.37 4.92 31.06
N TYR A 776 11.44 4.24 31.45
CA TYR A 776 11.47 3.14 32.41
C TYR A 776 12.18 3.62 33.66
N ILE A 777 11.53 3.48 34.81
CA ILE A 777 11.98 4.01 36.10
C ILE A 777 12.07 2.86 37.09
N TRP A 778 13.27 2.59 37.58
CA TRP A 778 13.56 1.65 38.67
C TRP A 778 13.66 2.41 39.98
N GLY A 779 12.99 1.91 41.02
CA GLY A 779 12.88 2.58 42.31
C GLY A 779 11.65 3.50 42.41
N ASP A 780 11.73 4.47 43.31
CA ASP A 780 10.62 5.36 43.64
C ASP A 780 10.62 6.63 42.77
N ALA A 781 9.64 6.74 41.88
CA ALA A 781 9.56 7.83 40.92
C ALA A 781 9.38 9.21 41.57
N SER A 782 8.86 9.30 42.81
CA SER A 782 8.72 10.60 43.49
C SER A 782 10.05 11.17 43.98
N LYS A 783 11.13 10.39 43.97
CA LYS A 783 12.46 10.82 44.40
C LYS A 783 13.33 11.38 43.26
N ILE A 784 12.83 11.39 42.03
CA ILE A 784 13.63 11.77 40.85
C ILE A 784 14.07 13.25 40.90
N GLU A 785 13.25 14.14 41.44
CA GLU A 785 13.55 15.57 41.54
C GLU A 785 14.50 15.93 42.70
N ASP A 786 14.74 14.99 43.63
CA ASP A 786 15.58 15.22 44.80
C ASP A 786 17.07 15.11 44.41
N GLU A 787 17.79 16.24 44.44
CA GLU A 787 19.21 16.30 44.09
C GLU A 787 20.12 15.52 45.06
N ASP A 788 19.63 15.14 46.24
CA ASP A 788 20.38 14.36 47.24
C ASP A 788 20.19 12.84 47.05
N VAL A 789 19.24 12.41 46.23
CA VAL A 789 19.01 11.01 45.90
C VAL A 789 19.84 10.61 44.67
N GLU A 790 20.58 9.50 44.77
CA GLU A 790 21.39 9.00 43.65
C GLU A 790 20.50 8.74 42.43
N LEU A 791 20.84 9.37 41.29
CA LEU A 791 20.07 9.29 40.05
C LEU A 791 20.96 8.82 38.91
N THR A 792 20.64 7.65 38.36
CA THR A 792 21.33 7.08 37.20
C THR A 792 20.43 7.20 35.97
N VAL A 793 20.92 7.82 34.91
CA VAL A 793 20.12 8.12 33.71
C VAL A 793 20.80 7.63 32.44
N ARG A 794 19.99 7.06 31.54
CA ARG A 794 20.34 6.89 30.13
C ARG A 794 19.22 7.42 29.25
N VAL A 795 19.60 8.22 28.26
CA VAL A 795 18.75 8.48 27.10
C VAL A 795 19.24 7.69 25.90
N HIS A 796 18.37 6.83 25.38
CA HIS A 796 18.67 5.85 24.36
C HIS A 796 17.89 6.14 23.07
N ASP A 797 18.56 6.07 21.92
CA ASP A 797 17.91 6.11 20.61
C ASP A 797 17.80 4.67 20.11
N GLU A 798 16.59 4.27 19.70
CA GLU A 798 16.24 2.94 19.21
C GLU A 798 17.19 2.48 18.09
N CYS A 799 17.61 1.23 18.23
CA CYS A 799 18.39 0.51 17.24
C CYS A 799 17.81 -0.90 17.10
N ASN A 800 16.80 -1.07 16.25
CA ASN A 800 16.09 -2.32 16.03
C ASN A 800 17.06 -3.50 15.78
N GLY A 801 18.04 -3.31 14.89
CA GLY A 801 19.05 -4.33 14.61
C GLY A 801 19.87 -4.76 15.84
N SER A 802 20.21 -3.84 16.75
CA SER A 802 21.01 -4.17 17.94
C SER A 802 20.12 -4.57 19.11
N ASP A 803 19.17 -3.71 19.49
CA ASP A 803 18.33 -3.87 20.68
C ASP A 803 17.43 -5.09 20.59
N VAL A 804 16.78 -5.30 19.44
CA VAL A 804 15.82 -6.41 19.25
C VAL A 804 16.55 -7.67 18.78
N PHE A 805 17.42 -7.56 17.77
CA PHE A 805 18.02 -8.72 17.11
C PHE A 805 19.46 -9.04 17.53
N GLY A 806 20.10 -8.19 18.35
CA GLY A 806 21.44 -8.49 18.89
C GLY A 806 22.58 -8.31 17.91
N SER A 807 22.43 -7.44 16.91
CA SER A 807 23.55 -7.06 16.04
C SER A 807 24.73 -6.53 16.86
N ASP A 808 25.91 -7.04 16.51
CA ASP A 808 27.21 -6.76 17.10
C ASP A 808 27.99 -5.65 16.35
N ILE A 809 27.38 -5.03 15.33
CA ILE A 809 27.99 -3.98 14.49
C ILE A 809 28.02 -2.61 15.20
N CYS A 810 27.17 -2.43 16.22
CA CYS A 810 27.11 -1.19 16.99
C CYS A 810 26.98 -1.43 18.49
N THR A 811 27.19 -0.35 19.23
CA THR A 811 27.21 -0.33 20.70
C THR A 811 25.86 -0.05 21.35
N CYS A 812 24.77 0.07 20.57
CA CYS A 812 23.47 0.51 21.08
C CYS A 812 22.92 -0.41 22.18
N ARG A 813 22.76 -1.72 21.91
CA ARG A 813 22.28 -2.71 22.89
C ARG A 813 23.24 -2.87 24.07
N PRO A 814 24.56 -3.06 23.89
CA PRO A 814 25.50 -3.16 25.00
C PRO A 814 25.41 -2.01 26.01
N TYR A 815 25.24 -0.78 25.52
CA TYR A 815 25.06 0.35 26.42
C TYR A 815 23.68 0.41 27.08
N LEU A 816 22.63 -0.05 26.37
CA LEU A 816 21.29 -0.12 26.94
C LEU A 816 21.26 -1.12 28.09
N THR A 817 21.85 -2.30 27.90
CA THR A 817 21.91 -3.35 28.91
C THR A 817 22.77 -2.92 30.10
N HIS A 818 23.95 -2.32 29.86
CA HIS A 818 24.78 -1.76 30.93
C HIS A 818 24.03 -0.71 31.75
N ALA A 819 23.31 0.20 31.11
CA ALA A 819 22.54 1.21 31.83
C ALA A 819 21.38 0.65 32.63
N ILE A 820 20.69 -0.39 32.13
CA ILE A 820 19.64 -1.07 32.89
C ILE A 820 20.23 -1.70 34.16
N GLU A 821 21.38 -2.35 34.07
CA GLU A 821 22.07 -2.89 35.24
C GLU A 821 22.44 -1.81 36.26
N GLU A 822 23.02 -0.69 35.81
CA GLU A 822 23.36 0.42 36.71
C GLU A 822 22.12 1.09 37.30
N CYS A 823 21.02 1.21 36.55
CA CYS A 823 19.74 1.68 37.05
C CYS A 823 19.17 0.78 38.15
N ILE A 824 19.22 -0.54 37.95
CA ILE A 824 18.78 -1.52 38.95
C ILE A 824 19.64 -1.40 40.21
N LYS A 825 20.98 -1.41 40.08
CA LYS A 825 21.89 -1.28 41.22
C LYS A 825 21.65 0.02 42.00
N THR A 826 21.41 1.13 41.30
CA THR A 826 21.12 2.43 41.91
C THR A 826 19.82 2.37 42.71
N ALA A 827 18.76 1.81 42.13
CA ALA A 827 17.49 1.64 42.79
C ALA A 827 17.58 0.73 44.03
N GLN A 828 18.36 -0.35 43.96
CA GLN A 828 18.61 -1.25 45.09
C GLN A 828 19.35 -0.57 46.26
N ARG A 829 20.16 0.46 45.98
CA ARG A 829 20.82 1.28 47.01
C ARG A 829 19.93 2.40 47.57
N GLY A 830 18.67 2.46 47.16
CA GLY A 830 17.70 3.49 47.57
C GLY A 830 17.67 4.74 46.69
N GLY A 831 18.44 4.76 45.60
CA GLY A 831 18.39 5.78 44.55
C GLY A 831 17.26 5.52 43.54
N THR A 832 17.35 6.18 42.38
CA THR A 832 16.44 5.98 41.25
C THR A 832 17.21 5.77 39.94
N GLY A 833 16.76 4.81 39.13
CA GLY A 833 17.30 4.56 37.81
C GLY A 833 16.29 4.95 36.73
N VAL A 834 16.72 5.66 35.68
CA VAL A 834 15.85 6.11 34.58
C VAL A 834 16.48 5.79 33.23
N VAL A 835 15.77 5.00 32.42
CA VAL A 835 16.10 4.82 30.99
C VAL A 835 14.98 5.40 30.15
N VAL A 836 15.30 6.40 29.33
CA VAL A 836 14.38 6.92 28.32
C VAL A 836 14.72 6.35 26.96
N TYR A 837 13.79 5.61 26.38
CA TYR A 837 13.92 4.93 25.10
C TYR A 837 13.18 5.72 24.01
N PHE A 838 13.91 6.39 23.13
CA PHE A 838 13.37 7.14 21.98
C PHE A 838 13.26 6.23 20.76
N ARG A 839 12.09 6.16 20.14
CA ARG A 839 11.89 5.40 18.90
C ARG A 839 12.39 6.17 17.68
N LYS A 840 13.71 6.35 17.62
CA LYS A 840 14.45 7.17 16.65
C LYS A 840 15.58 6.36 16.01
N GLU A 841 15.23 5.59 14.99
CA GLU A 841 16.16 4.74 14.24
C GLU A 841 16.99 5.52 13.19
N GLY A 842 18.23 5.08 12.94
CA GLY A 842 18.95 5.43 11.72
C GLY A 842 19.45 6.87 11.60
N ARG A 843 19.75 7.59 12.69
CA ARG A 843 20.37 8.94 12.65
C ARG A 843 19.53 9.99 11.89
N ALA A 844 18.21 9.85 11.91
CA ALA A 844 17.27 10.63 11.08
C ALA A 844 17.34 10.36 9.56
N LEU A 845 18.08 9.34 9.11
CA LEU A 845 18.12 8.84 7.72
C LEU A 845 17.26 7.59 7.49
N GLY A 846 16.77 6.97 8.56
CA GLY A 846 15.99 5.74 8.54
C GLY A 846 16.84 4.46 8.52
N GLU A 847 16.17 3.33 8.78
CA GLU A 847 16.80 2.00 8.92
C GLU A 847 17.45 1.51 7.63
N VAL A 848 16.82 1.76 6.47
CA VAL A 848 17.32 1.30 5.16
C VAL A 848 18.67 1.92 4.86
N THR A 849 18.80 3.24 4.95
CA THR A 849 20.05 3.97 4.71
C THR A 849 21.15 3.51 5.66
N LYS A 850 20.81 3.30 6.95
CA LYS A 850 21.75 2.75 7.94
C LYS A 850 22.30 1.38 7.53
N TYR A 851 21.45 0.48 7.03
CA TYR A 851 21.89 -0.85 6.59
C TYR A 851 22.71 -0.79 5.29
N LEU A 852 22.41 0.14 4.39
CA LEU A 852 23.27 0.40 3.22
C LEU A 852 24.67 0.88 3.64
N VAL A 853 24.77 1.74 4.66
CA VAL A 853 26.05 2.14 5.26
C VAL A 853 26.78 0.93 5.85
N TYR A 854 26.09 0.03 6.56
CA TYR A 854 26.70 -1.19 7.09
C TYR A 854 27.19 -2.13 5.98
N ASN A 855 26.45 -2.25 4.89
CA ASN A 855 26.87 -3.03 3.73
C ASN A 855 28.15 -2.45 3.11
N MET A 856 28.23 -1.13 2.94
CA MET A 856 29.42 -0.47 2.39
C MET A 856 30.63 -0.67 3.32
N ARG A 857 30.44 -0.45 4.63
CA ARG A 857 31.47 -0.68 5.65
C ARG A 857 32.05 -2.10 5.59
N LYS A 858 31.19 -3.12 5.44
CA LYS A 858 31.64 -4.52 5.40
C LYS A 858 32.28 -4.92 4.06
N ARG A 859 31.97 -4.22 2.96
CA ARG A 859 32.44 -4.54 1.60
C ARG A 859 33.64 -3.74 1.14
N GLN A 860 34.09 -2.75 1.89
CA GLN A 860 35.27 -1.97 1.52
C GLN A 860 36.53 -2.85 1.49
N GLU A 861 37.53 -2.43 0.70
CA GLU A 861 38.78 -3.15 0.55
C GLU A 861 39.53 -3.26 1.88
N GLY A 862 39.85 -4.50 2.28
CA GLY A 862 40.45 -4.81 3.58
C GLY A 862 39.47 -4.83 4.77
N GLY A 863 38.15 -4.94 4.52
CA GLY A 863 37.14 -5.13 5.56
C GLY A 863 36.74 -3.85 6.32
N ASP A 864 35.90 -3.98 7.33
CA ASP A 864 35.30 -2.87 8.10
C ASP A 864 36.35 -2.15 8.98
N LYS A 865 36.95 -1.08 8.45
CA LYS A 865 38.04 -0.29 9.07
C LYS A 865 37.49 0.95 9.76
N ALA A 866 38.02 1.27 10.94
CA ALA A 866 37.57 2.41 11.73
C ALA A 866 37.78 3.76 11.02
N LYS A 867 38.89 3.92 10.28
CA LYS A 867 39.20 5.15 9.53
C LYS A 867 38.16 5.53 8.46
N GLU A 868 37.52 4.53 7.84
CA GLU A 868 36.53 4.76 6.78
C GLU A 868 35.09 4.92 7.31
N TYR A 869 34.88 4.82 8.62
CA TYR A 869 33.55 4.79 9.23
C TYR A 869 32.65 5.98 8.82
N PHE A 870 33.19 7.20 8.90
CA PHE A 870 32.45 8.40 8.50
C PHE A 870 32.40 8.58 6.98
N ASN A 871 33.42 8.13 6.25
CA ASN A 871 33.45 8.16 4.79
C ASN A 871 32.36 7.28 4.19
N CYS A 872 32.18 6.04 4.67
CA CYS A 872 31.08 5.18 4.24
C CYS A 872 29.71 5.84 4.46
N THR A 873 29.55 6.55 5.58
CA THR A 873 28.30 7.27 5.86
C THR A 873 28.10 8.39 4.84
N GLN A 874 29.12 9.20 4.59
CA GLN A 874 29.06 10.28 3.60
C GLN A 874 28.82 9.77 2.18
N SER A 875 29.45 8.66 1.78
CA SER A 875 29.29 8.09 0.44
C SER A 875 27.89 7.56 0.18
N VAL A 876 27.24 6.96 1.18
CA VAL A 876 25.88 6.39 1.02
C VAL A 876 24.80 7.45 1.26
N ALA A 877 24.95 8.28 2.29
CA ALA A 877 23.92 9.22 2.72
C ALA A 877 24.12 10.65 2.19
N GLY A 878 25.26 10.96 1.57
CA GLY A 878 25.63 12.32 1.14
C GLY A 878 26.04 13.25 2.28
N VAL A 879 26.00 12.77 3.54
CA VAL A 879 26.25 13.53 4.76
C VAL A 879 26.99 12.66 5.78
N GLN A 880 27.91 13.24 6.55
CA GLN A 880 28.68 12.50 7.56
C GLN A 880 27.88 12.22 8.83
N ASP A 881 27.04 13.17 9.26
CA ASP A 881 26.20 13.04 10.44
C ASP A 881 25.02 14.01 10.40
N THR A 882 23.81 13.50 10.61
CA THR A 882 22.55 14.27 10.69
C THR A 882 21.89 14.15 12.05
N ARG A 883 22.60 13.57 13.04
CA ARG A 883 22.07 13.45 14.39
C ARG A 883 21.84 14.83 15.00
N PHE A 884 20.76 14.94 15.74
CA PHE A 884 20.47 16.07 16.63
C PHE A 884 19.90 15.52 17.92
N GLN A 885 20.25 16.17 19.04
CA GLN A 885 19.81 15.77 20.38
C GLN A 885 19.15 16.91 21.16
N ALA A 886 18.93 18.07 20.51
CA ALA A 886 18.33 19.26 21.13
C ALA A 886 16.91 19.05 21.69
N LEU A 887 16.21 17.96 21.30
CA LEU A 887 14.85 17.65 21.74
C LEU A 887 14.82 16.66 22.91
N MET A 888 15.91 15.94 23.15
CA MET A 888 16.00 14.90 24.18
C MET A 888 15.72 15.38 25.61
N PRO A 889 16.19 16.57 26.05
CA PRO A 889 16.08 16.95 27.46
C PRO A 889 14.65 17.09 28.00
N ASP A 890 13.65 17.24 27.14
CA ASP A 890 12.26 17.55 27.52
C ASP A 890 11.65 16.57 28.49
N VAL A 891 11.90 15.28 28.28
CA VAL A 891 11.43 14.21 29.16
C VAL A 891 12.13 14.22 30.52
N LEU A 892 13.37 14.70 30.58
CA LEU A 892 14.12 14.83 31.83
C LEU A 892 13.57 16.02 32.64
N HIS A 893 13.33 17.14 31.96
CA HIS A 893 12.62 18.30 32.52
C HIS A 893 11.20 17.94 32.97
N TRP A 894 10.50 17.09 32.21
CA TRP A 894 9.19 16.59 32.58
C TRP A 894 9.21 15.77 33.88
N LEU A 895 10.26 14.96 34.08
CA LEU A 895 10.49 14.20 35.32
C LEU A 895 11.00 15.06 36.49
N GLY A 896 11.23 16.37 36.30
CA GLY A 896 11.76 17.25 37.33
C GLY A 896 13.27 17.13 37.57
N ILE A 897 14.01 16.49 36.66
CA ILE A 897 15.45 16.25 36.82
C ILE A 897 16.23 17.55 36.63
N THR A 898 16.93 18.00 37.68
CA THR A 898 17.89 19.12 37.62
C THR A 898 19.34 18.65 37.76
N LYS A 899 19.56 17.45 38.30
CA LYS A 899 20.88 16.85 38.53
C LYS A 899 20.86 15.35 38.24
N ILE A 900 21.86 14.88 37.51
CA ILE A 900 22.11 13.46 37.21
C ILE A 900 23.43 13.08 37.86
N HIS A 901 23.39 12.08 38.74
CA HIS A 901 24.59 11.57 39.40
C HIS A 901 25.41 10.74 38.42
N ASN A 902 24.79 9.77 37.75
CA ASN A 902 25.48 8.87 36.83
C ASN A 902 24.79 8.90 35.45
N PHE A 903 25.42 9.51 34.46
CA PHE A 903 24.93 9.53 33.08
C PHE A 903 25.61 8.45 32.23
N ILE A 904 24.86 7.44 31.81
CA ILE A 904 25.41 6.29 31.07
C ILE A 904 25.48 6.59 29.56
N SER A 905 26.52 7.32 29.15
CA SER A 905 26.80 7.63 27.74
C SER A 905 28.19 8.23 27.50
N MET A 906 28.83 7.83 26.41
CA MET A 906 30.01 8.51 25.84
C MET A 906 29.66 9.57 24.79
N SER A 907 28.38 9.79 24.47
CA SER A 907 28.00 10.73 23.42
C SER A 907 28.04 12.17 23.89
N ASP A 908 28.94 12.97 23.33
CA ASP A 908 29.01 14.41 23.61
C ASP A 908 27.77 15.16 23.14
N MET A 909 27.20 14.77 21.99
CA MET A 909 25.92 15.35 21.54
C MET A 909 24.79 15.17 22.56
N LYS A 910 24.77 14.05 23.30
CA LYS A 910 23.78 13.82 24.35
C LYS A 910 24.14 14.62 25.61
N TYR A 911 25.38 14.51 26.06
CA TYR A 911 25.85 15.24 27.22
C TYR A 911 25.62 16.75 27.09
N ASN A 912 26.08 17.35 25.98
CA ASN A 912 25.95 18.77 25.70
C ASN A 912 24.48 19.20 25.67
N ALA A 913 23.62 18.46 24.96
CA ALA A 913 22.20 18.80 24.91
C ALA A 913 21.53 18.80 26.30
N ILE A 914 21.92 17.89 27.20
CA ILE A 914 21.38 17.84 28.57
C ILE A 914 21.92 19.00 29.41
N VAL A 915 23.24 19.23 29.39
CA VAL A 915 23.88 20.28 30.19
C VAL A 915 23.50 21.68 29.72
N GLU A 916 23.46 21.92 28.41
CA GLU A 916 23.00 23.18 27.82
C GLU A 916 21.53 23.49 28.13
N SER A 917 20.73 22.46 28.44
CA SER A 917 19.34 22.62 28.90
C SER A 917 19.22 22.97 30.39
N GLY A 918 20.34 23.03 31.12
CA GLY A 918 20.39 23.42 32.54
C GLY A 918 20.50 22.26 33.54
N ILE A 919 20.61 21.01 33.07
CA ILE A 919 20.71 19.83 33.94
C ILE A 919 22.19 19.54 34.26
N LYS A 920 22.54 19.46 35.55
CA LYS A 920 23.90 19.14 35.98
C LYS A 920 24.18 17.65 35.83
N ILE A 921 25.32 17.27 35.28
CA ILE A 921 25.79 15.87 35.25
C ILE A 921 27.06 15.77 36.11
N VAL A 922 27.05 14.87 37.10
CA VAL A 922 28.20 14.66 37.99
C VAL A 922 29.20 13.70 37.34
N ASN A 923 28.76 12.48 37.03
CA ASN A 923 29.60 11.44 36.44
C ASN A 923 29.09 11.05 35.06
N ARG A 924 30.00 10.96 34.08
CA ARG A 924 29.76 10.27 32.80
C ARG A 924 30.30 8.86 32.93
N VAL A 925 29.42 7.87 32.79
CA VAL A 925 29.79 6.46 32.91
C VAL A 925 29.89 5.85 31.51
N GLU A 926 31.05 5.27 31.25
CA GLU A 926 31.40 4.60 30.02
C GLU A 926 30.78 3.18 29.96
N ILE A 927 30.78 2.56 28.79
CA ILE A 927 30.52 1.12 28.74
C ILE A 927 31.82 0.38 29.11
N PRO A 928 31.76 -0.70 29.93
CA PRO A 928 32.92 -1.53 30.19
C PRO A 928 33.49 -2.13 28.88
N PRO A 929 34.82 -2.10 28.64
CA PRO A 929 35.41 -2.58 27.40
C PRO A 929 35.06 -4.03 27.03
N GLU A 930 34.88 -4.88 28.04
CA GLU A 930 34.49 -6.29 27.90
C GLU A 930 33.05 -6.48 27.40
N MET A 931 32.18 -5.46 27.55
CA MET A 931 30.81 -5.49 27.03
C MET A 931 30.72 -5.02 25.58
N VAL A 932 31.80 -4.52 24.98
CA VAL A 932 31.82 -4.02 23.60
C VAL A 932 32.07 -5.18 22.63
N PRO A 933 31.13 -5.49 21.72
CA PRO A 933 31.34 -6.53 20.72
C PRO A 933 32.52 -6.22 19.80
N LYS A 934 33.19 -7.26 19.29
CA LYS A 934 34.37 -7.12 18.43
C LYS A 934 34.16 -6.19 17.23
N ASP A 935 33.00 -6.28 16.56
CA ASP A 935 32.71 -5.47 15.37
C ASP A 935 32.31 -4.04 15.74
N ALA A 936 31.78 -3.83 16.94
CA ALA A 936 31.46 -2.51 17.46
C ALA A 936 32.72 -1.72 17.89
N GLN A 937 33.88 -2.38 18.04
CA GLN A 937 35.16 -1.70 18.29
C GLN A 937 35.51 -0.72 17.16
N VAL A 938 35.11 -1.03 15.92
CA VAL A 938 35.27 -0.12 14.75
C VAL A 938 34.54 1.20 14.99
N GLU A 939 33.29 1.11 15.46
CA GLU A 939 32.47 2.29 15.78
C GLU A 939 33.06 3.09 16.94
N ILE A 940 33.49 2.42 18.01
CA ILE A 940 34.07 3.10 19.18
C ILE A 940 35.37 3.81 18.79
N ALA A 941 36.31 3.10 18.16
CA ALA A 941 37.61 3.65 17.80
C ALA A 941 37.48 4.89 16.90
N ALA A 942 36.59 4.83 15.90
CA ALA A 942 36.30 5.97 15.03
C ALA A 942 35.74 7.16 15.82
N LYS A 943 34.78 6.94 16.72
CA LYS A 943 34.19 8.02 17.51
C LYS A 943 35.20 8.66 18.46
N VAL A 944 35.98 7.85 19.18
CA VAL A 944 36.99 8.33 20.12
C VAL A 944 38.07 9.14 19.39
N PHE A 945 38.53 8.65 18.23
CA PHE A 945 39.49 9.39 17.40
C PHE A 945 38.95 10.76 16.95
N HIS A 946 37.66 10.83 16.60
CA HIS A 946 36.99 12.10 16.25
C HIS A 946 36.54 12.92 17.48
N GLY A 947 37.13 12.67 18.65
CA GLY A 947 37.01 13.53 19.83
C GLY A 947 35.86 13.20 20.78
N TYR A 948 35.19 12.05 20.61
CA TYR A 948 34.16 11.63 21.57
C TYR A 948 34.77 11.34 22.92
N HIS A 949 34.08 11.74 24.00
CA HIS A 949 34.48 11.39 25.36
C HIS A 949 34.73 9.90 25.53
N ALA A 950 35.92 9.56 25.99
CA ALA A 950 36.35 8.21 26.30
C ALA A 950 37.26 8.30 27.53
N GLY A 951 37.05 7.46 28.53
CA GLY A 951 37.89 7.47 29.71
C GLY A 951 39.16 6.66 29.52
N ALA A 952 39.79 6.29 30.64
CA ALA A 952 41.16 5.78 30.65
C ALA A 952 41.35 4.52 29.80
N GLY A 953 40.31 3.70 29.64
CA GLY A 953 40.35 2.47 28.83
C GLY A 953 40.50 2.69 27.32
N TYR A 954 40.20 3.89 26.83
CA TYR A 954 40.27 4.26 25.40
C TYR A 954 41.23 5.42 25.13
N ALA A 955 42.03 5.81 26.14
CA ALA A 955 42.97 6.91 26.04
C ALA A 955 44.12 6.63 25.04
N GLY A 956 44.51 7.66 24.29
CA GLY A 956 45.61 7.58 23.33
C GLY A 956 45.24 6.92 22.00
N MET A 957 44.00 7.06 21.53
CA MET A 957 43.62 6.71 20.15
C MET A 957 44.27 7.71 19.18
N ASP A 958 45.29 7.26 18.45
CA ASP A 958 45.99 8.03 17.42
C ASP A 958 45.73 7.44 16.02
N GLU A 959 46.21 8.10 14.97
CA GLU A 959 45.97 7.65 13.58
C GLU A 959 46.53 6.24 13.33
N LYS A 960 47.68 5.91 13.94
CA LYS A 960 48.31 4.59 13.82
C LYS A 960 47.48 3.49 14.46
N ARG A 961 46.87 3.75 15.63
CA ARG A 961 45.95 2.81 16.29
C ARG A 961 44.63 2.71 15.56
N LEU A 962 44.10 3.81 15.03
CA LEU A 962 42.86 3.82 14.24
C LEU A 962 42.99 2.94 12.99
N ASP A 963 44.12 3.03 12.28
CA ASP A 963 44.42 2.21 11.09
C ASP A 963 44.47 0.70 11.41
N GLY A 964 44.82 0.34 12.65
CA GLY A 964 44.88 -1.04 13.12
C GLY A 964 43.54 -1.64 13.54
N VAL A 965 42.46 -0.83 13.67
CA VAL A 965 41.14 -1.33 14.10
C VAL A 965 40.32 -1.74 12.90
N VAL A 966 40.20 -3.06 12.71
CA VAL A 966 39.39 -3.71 11.68
C VAL A 966 38.39 -4.65 12.34
N GLY A 967 37.13 -4.60 11.90
CA GLY A 967 36.08 -5.52 12.30
C GLY A 967 36.35 -6.94 11.78
N ARG A 968 35.52 -7.92 12.16
CA ARG A 968 35.69 -9.30 11.66
C ARG A 968 35.69 -9.34 10.13
N GLU A 969 36.57 -10.19 9.59
CA GLU A 969 36.59 -10.50 8.17
C GLU A 969 35.23 -11.05 7.76
N TYR A 970 34.63 -10.40 6.78
CA TYR A 970 33.50 -10.96 6.08
C TYR A 970 34.02 -12.13 5.26
N VAL A 971 33.75 -13.37 5.70
CA VAL A 971 34.02 -14.55 4.87
C VAL A 971 33.05 -14.45 3.70
N PRO A 972 33.52 -14.12 2.49
CA PRO A 972 32.65 -14.10 1.35
C PRO A 972 32.13 -15.52 1.16
N ASP A 973 30.85 -15.65 0.82
CA ASP A 973 30.40 -16.90 0.22
C ASP A 973 31.37 -17.22 -0.96
N PRO A 974 32.05 -18.38 -0.98
CA PRO A 974 32.98 -18.69 -2.06
C PRO A 974 32.30 -18.67 -3.44
N SER A 975 30.97 -18.76 -3.50
CA SER A 975 30.18 -18.60 -4.73
C SER A 975 30.02 -17.13 -5.18
N ALA A 976 30.36 -16.14 -4.34
CA ALA A 976 30.24 -14.71 -4.63
C ALA A 976 31.56 -14.07 -5.13
N GLN A 977 32.65 -14.82 -5.26
CA GLN A 977 33.87 -14.36 -5.91
C GLN A 977 33.84 -14.66 -7.41
N ARG A 978 33.24 -13.75 -8.18
CA ARG A 978 33.58 -13.40 -9.58
C ARG A 978 32.51 -12.43 -10.07
N VAL A 979 32.74 -11.14 -9.87
CA VAL A 979 32.54 -10.11 -10.90
C VAL A 979 33.52 -8.99 -10.51
N ALA A 980 34.65 -8.95 -11.20
CA ALA A 980 35.54 -7.79 -11.22
C ALA A 980 35.15 -6.92 -12.41
#